data_AF-A0A956X4P3-F1
#
_entry.id   AF-A0A956X4P3-F1
#
_cell.length_a   1.000
_cell.length_b   1.000
_cell.length_c   1.000
_cell.angle_alpha   90.00
_cell.angle_beta   90.00
_cell.angle_gamma   90.00
#
_symmetry.space_group_name_H-M   'P 1'
#
loop_
_entity.id
_entity.type
_entity.pdbx_description
1 polymer ?
#
loop_
_entity_poly.entity_id
_entity_poly.type
_entity_poly.pdbx_seq_one_letter_code
_entity_poly.pdbx_strand_id
1 'polypeptide(L)'
;MDPLAETAVSLSSPARQFPFRRWWWLPFLFGCLAALIWVWADGRAVWSPVTAVDINQTRANTALPIPRDTLRLVQTFTPTRDGLAEIELVLAGNGSDGDDAYLFLQLFDAADALVAERRVATRSLTNDQTYVFAFPPQPQSAGQIYTLQISGSSGNPISVRGYDQDVYAGGALRLQSGPLDTERPTTSAQDLRLITRYMLTWSDVGQTLATALAQAGWLFAVTLLFLPLPGVLMLLGGPTAWRRWDALAWLGTAVALGAAGWAILWQWVSVVGGRFTGGLLWVLVVGGWLLALFLWRFRLSAVGVQQRPSSTPSPRFHKEHAALLILLLAGFTVRLLAVRDLAFPPWVDASRHALITAVMVDKGTIPDNYAPYLPVDRFPYHFGFHTLSASLALMTGSPLAPLLLYLGQLLNALIPLAIYTAGWLLTRRRLAGLTAAFLVALPFFFPAYYLSWGRMTQLTAVLLLPVLLGLTWQLMRGGRAWRRVWWLVAVLAAGMFLVHFRVFLFYLPFAFIVWLISWGRNGRWLAAAAALAVFLAGPHILNLLRVTEPVETVQHRIENYNTFPVAYLNVGWERPFLYVAGGLFVLLLIPALRRRRWTTAPLLLVGWVAVLFILLSGARLGLPETSLVNINSMYIIVFIPLSLFLGIAIARFWRWLRRRHWIWQAVGWFVTGAGITAVFIFGLHQQITVLNSQTVLAYPADLAGLAWLDANVPSDAKIAASSWKWLGETWAGSDGGAWILPLTGRETTIPPIDYIYNRDYFRGIREFNQAATDVADWAAPAAADWLREQGVDYVFVGARGGFFDPATLARNPQMRLLYGRDGVFVFAVSAPPS
;
A
#
# COMPACT_ATOMS: atom_id res chain seq x y z
N MET A 1 -62.44 38.68 -22.62
CA MET A 1 -63.64 38.13 -21.96
C MET A 1 -63.16 37.02 -21.03
N ASP A 2 -63.14 37.31 -19.73
CA ASP A 2 -63.12 36.34 -18.62
C ASP A 2 -64.56 35.77 -18.41
N PRO A 3 -64.85 34.81 -17.50
CA PRO A 3 -64.00 34.00 -16.59
C PRO A 3 -64.42 32.50 -16.52
N LEU A 4 -63.73 31.68 -15.72
CA LEU A 4 -64.33 30.95 -14.57
C LEU A 4 -63.27 30.17 -13.78
N ALA A 5 -63.29 30.41 -12.47
CA ALA A 5 -62.47 29.79 -11.46
C ALA A 5 -63.05 28.44 -11.04
N GLU A 6 -62.20 27.44 -10.85
CA GLU A 6 -62.50 26.30 -9.98
C GLU A 6 -61.33 26.06 -9.03
N THR A 7 -61.63 26.30 -7.76
CA THR A 7 -60.83 26.03 -6.58
C THR A 7 -60.65 24.51 -6.39
N ALA A 8 -59.42 24.02 -6.51
CA ALA A 8 -59.03 22.72 -5.95
C ALA A 8 -57.94 22.93 -4.89
N VAL A 9 -58.40 22.97 -3.64
CA VAL A 9 -57.57 22.85 -2.44
C VAL A 9 -56.89 21.48 -2.47
N SER A 10 -55.65 21.43 -2.96
CA SER A 10 -54.76 20.29 -2.73
C SER A 10 -54.27 20.39 -1.28
N LEU A 11 -54.99 19.72 -0.37
CA LEU A 11 -54.53 19.37 0.97
C LEU A 11 -53.15 18.70 0.86
N SER A 12 -52.10 19.47 1.10
CA SER A 12 -50.79 18.91 1.42
C SER A 12 -50.92 18.21 2.78
N SER A 13 -51.26 16.93 2.75
CA SER A 13 -51.03 16.05 3.89
C SER A 13 -49.57 16.26 4.33
N PRO A 14 -49.31 16.62 5.60
CA PRO A 14 -47.95 16.61 6.08
C PRO A 14 -47.50 15.15 5.95
N ALA A 15 -46.56 14.89 5.03
CA ALA A 15 -45.92 13.58 4.96
C ALA A 15 -45.47 13.25 6.38
N ARG A 16 -46.18 12.32 7.04
CA ARG A 16 -45.93 11.92 8.42
C ARG A 16 -44.42 11.70 8.52
N GLN A 17 -43.74 12.62 9.21
CA GLN A 17 -42.30 12.54 9.34
C GLN A 17 -42.00 11.20 10.01
N PHE A 18 -41.11 10.46 9.37
CA PHE A 18 -40.67 9.14 9.80
C PHE A 18 -40.36 9.12 11.31
N PRO A 19 -41.05 8.31 12.14
CA PRO A 19 -41.03 8.46 13.60
C PRO A 19 -39.72 7.99 14.26
N PHE A 20 -38.78 7.43 13.51
CA PHE A 20 -37.56 6.82 14.06
C PHE A 20 -36.34 7.75 14.15
N ARG A 21 -36.51 9.08 14.04
CA ARG A 21 -35.39 10.01 14.26
C ARG A 21 -34.75 9.85 15.65
N ARG A 22 -35.50 9.34 16.63
CA ARG A 22 -35.06 9.03 18.00
C ARG A 22 -34.30 7.69 18.13
N TRP A 23 -34.39 6.78 17.15
CA TRP A 23 -33.80 5.43 17.21
C TRP A 23 -32.93 5.10 15.98
N TRP A 24 -32.25 6.10 15.44
CA TRP A 24 -31.37 5.97 14.28
C TRP A 24 -30.20 4.97 14.50
N TRP A 25 -29.92 4.59 15.74
CA TRP A 25 -28.90 3.61 16.15
C TRP A 25 -29.39 2.14 16.11
N LEU A 26 -30.70 1.87 16.11
CA LEU A 26 -31.23 0.50 16.10
C LEU A 26 -30.78 -0.34 14.88
N PRO A 27 -30.74 0.19 13.65
CA PRO A 27 -30.22 -0.56 12.50
C PRO A 27 -28.76 -0.96 12.63
N PHE A 28 -27.95 -0.14 13.32
CA PHE A 28 -26.55 -0.45 13.58
C PHE A 28 -26.43 -1.60 14.59
N LEU A 29 -27.16 -1.55 15.71
CA LEU A 29 -27.18 -2.65 16.68
C LEU A 29 -27.70 -3.96 16.07
N PHE A 30 -28.77 -3.88 15.27
CA PHE A 30 -29.27 -5.05 14.54
C PHE A 30 -28.22 -5.58 13.56
N GLY A 31 -27.44 -4.69 12.94
CA GLY A 31 -26.29 -5.04 12.13
C GLY A 31 -25.19 -5.75 12.88
N CYS A 32 -24.81 -5.24 14.05
CA CYS A 32 -23.84 -5.90 14.92
C CYS A 32 -24.32 -7.30 15.32
N LEU A 33 -25.60 -7.43 15.72
CA LEU A 33 -26.20 -8.71 16.08
C LEU A 33 -26.24 -9.68 14.89
N ALA A 34 -26.66 -9.22 13.71
CA ALA A 34 -26.69 -10.04 12.50
C ALA A 34 -25.28 -10.47 12.07
N ALA A 35 -24.28 -9.60 12.20
CA ALA A 35 -22.89 -9.92 11.95
C ALA A 35 -22.38 -10.97 12.96
N LEU A 36 -22.70 -10.83 14.24
CA LEU A 36 -22.38 -11.82 15.27
C LEU A 36 -22.99 -13.19 14.98
N ILE A 37 -24.28 -13.23 14.59
CA ILE A 37 -24.98 -14.48 14.22
C ILE A 37 -24.35 -15.10 12.97
N TRP A 38 -24.04 -14.30 11.94
CA TRP A 38 -23.41 -14.79 10.72
C TRP A 38 -22.02 -15.39 11.00
N VAL A 39 -21.22 -14.74 11.85
CA VAL A 39 -19.90 -15.24 12.27
C VAL A 39 -20.01 -16.54 13.03
N TRP A 40 -20.97 -16.62 13.96
CA TRP A 40 -21.25 -17.85 14.70
C TRP A 40 -21.66 -19.01 13.77
N ALA A 41 -22.43 -18.72 12.71
CA ALA A 41 -22.91 -19.73 11.77
C ALA A 41 -21.89 -20.13 10.67
N ASP A 42 -21.06 -19.21 10.19
CA ASP A 42 -20.13 -19.42 9.06
C ASP A 42 -18.73 -19.90 9.52
N GLY A 43 -18.44 -19.90 10.83
CA GLY A 43 -17.18 -20.36 11.40
C GLY A 43 -15.95 -19.51 11.04
N ARG A 44 -16.10 -18.46 10.20
CA ARG A 44 -15.02 -17.52 9.88
C ARG A 44 -14.76 -16.63 11.08
N ALA A 45 -13.50 -16.58 11.51
CA ALA A 45 -13.08 -15.77 12.65
C ALA A 45 -13.01 -14.27 12.30
N VAL A 46 -14.16 -13.62 12.08
CA VAL A 46 -14.25 -12.15 11.87
C VAL A 46 -13.91 -11.37 13.14
N TRP A 47 -13.95 -12.06 14.29
CA TRP A 47 -13.45 -11.62 15.59
C TRP A 47 -12.21 -12.39 16.02
N SER A 48 -11.50 -13.07 15.09
CA SER A 48 -10.16 -13.52 15.46
C SER A 48 -9.39 -12.27 15.87
N PRO A 49 -8.73 -12.32 17.02
CA PRO A 49 -7.85 -11.23 17.38
C PRO A 49 -6.82 -11.01 16.28
N VAL A 50 -6.53 -9.76 15.97
CA VAL A 50 -5.49 -9.45 14.99
C VAL A 50 -4.15 -9.79 15.61
N THR A 51 -3.61 -10.96 15.27
CA THR A 51 -2.27 -11.37 15.67
C THR A 51 -1.25 -11.00 14.60
N ALA A 52 -0.07 -10.57 15.02
CA ALA A 52 1.03 -10.23 14.14
C ALA A 52 2.36 -10.65 14.77
N VAL A 53 3.35 -10.89 13.91
CA VAL A 53 4.72 -11.21 14.34
C VAL A 53 5.34 -9.98 15.01
N ASP A 54 5.94 -10.20 16.17
CA ASP A 54 6.74 -9.21 16.91
C ASP A 54 8.24 -9.49 16.69
N ILE A 55 8.79 -10.48 17.39
CA ILE A 55 10.16 -10.95 17.20
C ILE A 55 10.17 -12.05 16.15
N ASN A 56 11.10 -11.97 15.20
CA ASN A 56 11.15 -12.86 14.04
C ASN A 56 12.54 -13.49 13.84
N GLN A 57 12.89 -14.50 14.64
CA GLN A 57 14.11 -15.29 14.46
C GLN A 57 13.79 -16.59 13.71
N THR A 58 13.96 -16.56 12.39
CA THR A 58 13.56 -17.67 11.51
C THR A 58 14.67 -18.68 11.23
N ARG A 59 15.94 -18.29 11.42
CA ARG A 59 17.10 -19.11 11.10
C ARG A 59 17.28 -20.24 12.13
N ALA A 60 17.73 -21.39 11.66
CA ALA A 60 18.05 -22.53 12.52
C ALA A 60 19.01 -23.47 11.80
N ASN A 61 20.05 -23.92 12.49
CA ASN A 61 21.05 -24.86 11.94
C ASN A 61 21.61 -25.85 12.97
N THR A 62 21.21 -25.72 14.24
CA THR A 62 21.68 -26.59 15.31
C THR A 62 20.50 -27.03 16.20
N ALA A 63 20.58 -28.24 16.74
CA ALA A 63 19.62 -28.73 17.72
C ALA A 63 20.20 -28.54 19.11
N LEU A 64 19.42 -28.00 20.04
CA LEU A 64 19.87 -27.86 21.42
C LEU A 64 19.90 -29.24 22.12
N PRO A 65 20.70 -29.40 23.19
CA PRO A 65 20.66 -30.59 24.02
C PRO A 65 19.25 -30.93 24.49
N ILE A 66 18.90 -32.22 24.53
CA ILE A 66 17.55 -32.67 24.92
C ILE A 66 17.33 -32.34 26.40
N PRO A 67 16.33 -31.52 26.77
CA PRO A 67 16.04 -31.20 28.16
C PRO A 67 15.42 -32.41 28.86
N ARG A 68 16.24 -33.13 29.65
CA ARG A 68 15.83 -34.23 30.54
C ARG A 68 16.24 -33.91 31.97
N ASP A 69 15.54 -34.54 32.91
CA ASP A 69 15.85 -34.53 34.33
C ASP A 69 15.96 -33.09 34.89
N THR A 70 17.16 -32.65 35.20
CA THR A 70 17.51 -31.33 35.76
C THR A 70 17.84 -30.27 34.71
N LEU A 71 18.10 -30.65 33.46
CA LEU A 71 18.47 -29.71 32.40
C LEU A 71 17.27 -28.86 31.96
N ARG A 72 17.49 -27.54 31.89
CA ARG A 72 16.52 -26.54 31.42
C ARG A 72 17.15 -25.69 30.33
N LEU A 73 16.43 -25.49 29.23
CA LEU A 73 16.77 -24.51 28.20
C LEU A 73 16.04 -23.22 28.55
N VAL A 74 16.77 -22.11 28.68
CA VAL A 74 16.22 -20.83 29.12
C VAL A 74 16.53 -19.77 28.08
N GLN A 75 15.50 -19.25 27.41
CA GLN A 75 15.63 -18.13 26.48
C GLN A 75 14.92 -16.92 27.10
N THR A 76 15.67 -15.84 27.31
CA THR A 76 15.07 -14.53 27.60
C THR A 76 14.77 -13.79 26.30
N PHE A 77 13.73 -12.96 26.29
CA PHE A 77 13.41 -12.07 25.18
C PHE A 77 12.59 -10.86 25.63
N THR A 78 12.59 -9.80 24.82
CA THR A 78 11.90 -8.55 25.13
C THR A 78 10.93 -8.21 23.98
N PRO A 79 9.60 -8.42 24.16
CA PRO A 79 8.61 -8.02 23.17
C PRO A 79 8.71 -6.54 22.82
N THR A 80 8.54 -6.18 21.56
CA THR A 80 8.49 -4.77 21.13
C THR A 80 7.07 -4.22 21.18
N ARG A 81 6.07 -5.11 21.27
CA ARG A 81 4.65 -4.79 21.34
C ARG A 81 3.98 -5.34 22.59
N ASP A 82 2.96 -4.62 23.01
CA ASP A 82 2.00 -5.08 24.01
C ASP A 82 1.12 -6.18 23.42
N GLY A 83 0.59 -7.05 24.29
CA GLY A 83 -0.30 -8.13 23.90
C GLY A 83 0.42 -9.40 23.49
N LEU A 84 1.64 -9.67 23.98
CA LEU A 84 2.33 -10.96 23.77
C LEU A 84 1.37 -12.12 24.04
N ALA A 85 1.16 -12.99 23.05
CA ALA A 85 0.13 -14.03 23.10
C ALA A 85 0.59 -15.40 22.59
N GLU A 86 1.61 -15.43 21.73
CA GLU A 86 2.13 -16.69 21.19
C GLU A 86 3.65 -16.69 21.12
N ILE A 87 4.22 -17.87 21.36
CA ILE A 87 5.62 -18.19 21.10
C ILE A 87 5.67 -19.41 20.18
N GLU A 88 6.28 -19.26 19.03
CA GLU A 88 6.48 -20.34 18.06
C GLU A 88 7.93 -20.83 18.10
N LEU A 89 8.05 -22.16 18.21
CA LEU A 89 9.31 -22.91 18.27
C LEU A 89 9.35 -23.94 17.14
N VAL A 90 10.55 -24.34 16.74
CA VAL A 90 10.76 -25.51 15.88
C VAL A 90 11.37 -26.63 16.71
N LEU A 91 10.70 -27.77 16.73
CA LEU A 91 11.11 -28.93 17.52
C LEU A 91 12.23 -29.71 16.81
N ALA A 92 13.10 -30.33 17.61
CA ALA A 92 14.17 -31.22 17.14
C ALA A 92 14.02 -32.60 17.79
N GLY A 93 14.13 -33.66 16.98
CA GLY A 93 13.92 -35.05 17.40
C GLY A 93 12.51 -35.57 17.13
N ASN A 94 12.31 -36.89 17.29
CA ASN A 94 11.03 -37.56 17.06
C ASN A 94 10.44 -38.08 18.37
N GLY A 95 9.12 -38.05 18.46
CA GLY A 95 8.37 -38.58 19.59
C GLY A 95 8.63 -40.06 19.83
N SER A 96 8.48 -40.48 21.09
CA SER A 96 8.49 -41.87 21.51
C SER A 96 7.11 -42.29 22.02
N ASP A 97 6.76 -43.56 21.85
CA ASP A 97 5.48 -44.16 22.29
C ASP A 97 5.36 -44.34 23.82
N GLY A 98 6.34 -43.88 24.60
CA GLY A 98 6.29 -43.94 26.06
C GLY A 98 5.23 -43.01 26.64
N ASP A 99 4.30 -43.56 27.44
CA ASP A 99 3.21 -42.82 28.09
C ASP A 99 3.70 -41.74 29.09
N ASP A 100 4.98 -41.79 29.49
CA ASP A 100 5.61 -40.86 30.44
C ASP A 100 6.55 -39.80 29.80
N ALA A 101 6.60 -39.71 28.46
CA ALA A 101 7.45 -38.76 27.75
C ALA A 101 6.74 -37.42 27.46
N TYR A 102 7.20 -36.34 28.11
CA TYR A 102 6.61 -35.01 27.99
C TYR A 102 7.66 -33.90 27.88
N LEU A 103 7.32 -32.86 27.13
CA LEU A 103 8.00 -31.57 27.09
C LEU A 103 7.17 -30.54 27.88
N PHE A 104 7.80 -29.74 28.72
CA PHE A 104 7.19 -28.66 29.47
C PHE A 104 7.70 -27.33 28.94
N LEU A 105 6.77 -26.42 28.67
CA LEU A 105 7.04 -25.04 28.29
C LEU A 105 6.47 -24.15 29.39
N GLN A 106 7.29 -23.29 29.97
CA GLN A 106 6.90 -22.34 31.01
C GLN A 106 7.37 -20.94 30.61
N LEU A 107 6.48 -19.97 30.74
CA LEU A 107 6.76 -18.57 30.48
C LEU A 107 6.72 -17.82 31.81
N PHE A 108 7.78 -17.08 32.11
CA PHE A 108 7.86 -16.21 33.28
C PHE A 108 7.98 -14.75 32.83
N ASP A 109 7.43 -13.84 33.63
CA ASP A 109 7.60 -12.40 33.44
C ASP A 109 8.88 -11.87 34.10
N ALA A 110 9.07 -10.55 34.07
CA ALA A 110 10.24 -9.89 34.64
C ALA A 110 10.35 -9.98 36.17
N ALA A 111 9.27 -10.37 36.87
CA ALA A 111 9.24 -10.59 38.31
C ALA A 111 9.39 -12.08 38.67
N ASP A 112 9.79 -12.92 37.71
CA ASP A 112 9.84 -14.39 37.81
C ASP A 112 8.48 -15.02 38.16
N ALA A 113 7.36 -14.34 37.89
CA ALA A 113 6.04 -14.89 38.08
C ALA A 113 5.67 -15.78 36.87
N LEU A 114 5.10 -16.96 37.14
CA LEU A 114 4.65 -17.87 36.09
C LEU A 114 3.43 -17.29 35.37
N VAL A 115 3.62 -16.96 34.09
CA VAL A 115 2.60 -16.37 33.22
C VAL A 115 1.76 -17.46 32.55
N ALA A 116 2.43 -18.49 32.02
CA ALA A 116 1.78 -19.57 31.32
C ALA A 116 2.62 -20.85 31.40
N GLU A 117 1.94 -22.00 31.40
CA GLU A 117 2.59 -23.30 31.30
C GLU A 117 1.85 -24.25 30.36
N ARG A 118 2.60 -25.14 29.72
CA ARG A 118 2.06 -26.18 28.86
C ARG A 118 2.86 -27.46 28.99
N ARG A 119 2.17 -28.56 29.29
CA ARG A 119 2.68 -29.93 29.19
C ARG A 119 2.29 -30.52 27.83
N VAL A 120 3.26 -30.97 27.06
CA VAL A 120 3.09 -31.50 25.70
C VAL A 120 3.53 -32.95 25.68
N ALA A 121 2.62 -33.86 25.34
CA ALA A 121 2.97 -35.27 25.13
C ALA A 121 3.82 -35.42 23.86
N THR A 122 4.93 -36.15 23.94
CA THR A 122 5.88 -36.21 22.82
C THR A 122 5.47 -37.18 21.72
N ARG A 123 4.55 -38.11 21.99
CA ARG A 123 4.15 -39.21 21.07
C ARG A 123 3.78 -38.77 19.64
N SER A 124 3.17 -37.59 19.49
CA SER A 124 2.71 -37.06 18.21
C SER A 124 3.59 -35.95 17.65
N LEU A 125 4.73 -35.68 18.30
CA LEU A 125 5.66 -34.65 17.86
C LEU A 125 6.68 -35.23 16.89
N THR A 126 6.91 -34.52 15.80
CA THR A 126 7.88 -34.91 14.77
C THR A 126 9.02 -33.91 14.67
N ASN A 127 10.17 -34.37 14.19
CA ASN A 127 11.30 -33.51 13.92
C ASN A 127 10.93 -32.39 12.93
N ASP A 128 11.44 -31.18 13.17
CA ASP A 128 11.17 -29.97 12.39
C ASP A 128 9.70 -29.52 12.36
N GLN A 129 8.86 -30.06 13.26
CA GLN A 129 7.52 -29.56 13.47
C GLN A 129 7.55 -28.17 14.10
N THR A 130 6.75 -27.26 13.56
CA THR A 130 6.45 -25.97 14.20
C THR A 130 5.43 -26.17 15.33
N TYR A 131 5.79 -25.75 16.54
CA TYR A 131 4.92 -25.79 17.71
C TYR A 131 4.62 -24.37 18.20
N VAL A 132 3.33 -24.05 18.39
CA VAL A 132 2.88 -22.75 18.88
C VAL A 132 2.41 -22.89 20.33
N PHE A 133 3.16 -22.26 21.25
CA PHE A 133 2.77 -22.08 22.64
C PHE A 133 1.92 -20.81 22.76
N ALA A 134 0.60 -20.99 22.75
CA ALA A 134 -0.37 -19.90 22.89
C ALA A 134 -0.87 -19.76 24.33
N PHE A 135 -1.06 -18.52 24.77
CA PHE A 135 -1.49 -18.17 26.12
C PHE A 135 -2.32 -16.87 26.10
N PRO A 136 -3.02 -16.51 27.21
CA PRO A 136 -3.75 -15.25 27.26
C PRO A 136 -2.82 -14.05 26.95
N PRO A 137 -3.27 -13.08 26.12
CA PRO A 137 -2.47 -11.92 25.77
C PRO A 137 -2.03 -11.15 27.01
N GLN A 138 -0.74 -10.83 27.09
CA GLN A 138 -0.15 -10.09 28.19
C GLN A 138 -0.24 -8.58 27.92
N PRO A 139 -1.11 -7.83 28.63
CA PRO A 139 -1.13 -6.38 28.51
C PRO A 139 0.18 -5.81 29.04
N GLN A 140 0.70 -4.74 28.44
CA GLN A 140 1.94 -4.08 28.89
C GLN A 140 3.22 -4.94 28.77
N SER A 141 3.23 -5.89 27.83
CA SER A 141 4.41 -6.74 27.56
C SER A 141 5.55 -6.02 26.85
N ALA A 142 5.31 -4.88 26.19
CA ALA A 142 6.32 -4.16 25.44
C ALA A 142 7.46 -3.69 26.36
N GLY A 143 8.69 -4.00 25.98
CA GLY A 143 9.90 -3.58 26.71
C GLY A 143 10.14 -4.34 28.02
N GLN A 144 9.30 -5.30 28.39
CA GLN A 144 9.51 -6.16 29.55
C GLN A 144 10.27 -7.43 29.15
N ILE A 145 11.13 -7.92 30.04
CA ILE A 145 11.85 -9.17 29.80
C ILE A 145 10.93 -10.34 30.18
N TYR A 146 10.78 -11.28 29.26
CA TYR A 146 10.13 -12.57 29.50
C TYR A 146 11.16 -13.70 29.41
N THR A 147 10.94 -14.73 30.20
CA THR A 147 11.80 -15.91 30.25
C THR A 147 11.01 -17.13 29.84
N LEU A 148 11.36 -17.70 28.67
CA LEU A 148 10.88 -19.01 28.24
C LEU A 148 11.79 -20.09 28.80
N GLN A 149 11.25 -20.96 29.63
CA GLN A 149 11.91 -22.15 30.15
C GLN A 149 11.33 -23.40 29.50
N ILE A 150 12.20 -24.24 28.96
CA ILE A 150 11.87 -25.52 28.34
C ILE A 150 12.52 -26.64 29.15
N SER A 151 11.71 -27.60 29.57
CA SER A 151 12.14 -28.78 30.34
C SER A 151 11.44 -30.05 29.85
N GLY A 152 11.87 -31.22 30.30
CA GLY A 152 11.24 -32.47 29.89
C GLY A 152 11.36 -33.56 30.96
N SER A 153 10.52 -34.58 30.84
CA SER A 153 10.63 -35.79 31.67
C SER A 153 11.89 -36.59 31.31
N SER A 154 12.28 -37.54 32.16
CA SER A 154 13.44 -38.42 31.91
C SER A 154 13.36 -39.17 30.58
N GLY A 155 12.14 -39.51 30.13
CA GLY A 155 11.87 -40.17 28.86
C GLY A 155 11.78 -39.24 27.64
N ASN A 156 11.91 -37.92 27.77
CA ASN A 156 11.68 -36.96 26.69
C ASN A 156 12.71 -37.09 25.54
N PRO A 157 12.32 -37.42 24.29
CA PRO A 157 13.25 -37.45 23.15
C PRO A 157 13.33 -36.13 22.37
N ILE A 158 12.55 -35.10 22.75
CA ILE A 158 12.37 -33.86 21.98
C ILE A 158 13.19 -32.72 22.58
N SER A 159 13.80 -31.93 21.69
CA SER A 159 14.44 -30.66 21.97
C SER A 159 13.88 -29.57 21.05
N VAL A 160 14.55 -28.42 20.99
CA VAL A 160 14.24 -27.30 20.08
C VAL A 160 15.45 -26.94 19.22
N ARG A 161 15.17 -26.32 18.08
CA ARG A 161 16.18 -25.79 17.15
C ARG A 161 16.66 -24.41 17.60
N GLY A 162 17.94 -24.15 17.36
CA GLY A 162 18.57 -22.85 17.54
C GLY A 162 19.47 -22.50 16.35
N TYR A 163 20.10 -21.34 16.45
CA TYR A 163 21.03 -20.85 15.45
C TYR A 163 22.37 -20.46 16.10
N ASP A 164 23.47 -20.80 15.46
CA ASP A 164 24.82 -20.63 15.99
C ASP A 164 25.42 -19.22 15.78
N GLN A 165 24.74 -18.35 15.02
CA GLN A 165 25.16 -16.96 14.78
C GLN A 165 24.15 -15.88 15.17
N ASP A 166 22.89 -16.22 15.46
CA ASP A 166 21.91 -15.16 15.77
C ASP A 166 22.33 -14.47 17.07
N VAL A 167 22.40 -13.14 17.03
CA VAL A 167 22.72 -12.29 18.17
C VAL A 167 21.50 -11.41 18.40
N TYR A 168 20.47 -11.98 18.99
CA TYR A 168 19.28 -11.23 19.36
C TYR A 168 19.59 -10.30 20.53
N ALA A 169 19.52 -8.99 20.30
CA ALA A 169 19.93 -8.02 21.31
C ALA A 169 18.97 -7.96 22.52
N GLY A 170 17.73 -8.39 22.34
CA GLY A 170 16.68 -8.31 23.35
C GLY A 170 16.65 -9.47 24.35
N GLY A 171 17.64 -10.37 24.33
CA GLY A 171 17.64 -11.56 25.17
C GLY A 171 18.91 -12.40 25.07
N ALA A 172 18.87 -13.58 25.68
CA ALA A 172 19.96 -14.54 25.64
C ALA A 172 19.45 -15.96 25.93
N LEU A 173 20.07 -16.94 25.26
CA LEU A 173 19.94 -18.36 25.55
C LEU A 173 20.92 -18.80 26.65
N ARG A 174 20.44 -19.61 27.59
CA ARG A 174 21.25 -20.24 28.64
C ARG A 174 20.81 -21.69 28.86
N LEU A 175 21.79 -22.55 29.12
CA LEU A 175 21.56 -23.91 29.61
C LEU A 175 21.70 -23.89 31.13
N GLN A 176 20.67 -24.30 31.85
CA GLN A 176 20.69 -24.43 33.31
C GLN A 176 20.63 -25.91 33.69
N SER A 177 21.62 -26.38 34.44
CA SER A 177 21.66 -27.72 35.03
C SER A 177 21.44 -27.65 36.53
N GLY A 178 21.10 -28.78 37.15
CA GLY A 178 20.90 -28.88 38.58
C GLY A 178 22.19 -28.59 39.36
N PRO A 179 22.09 -28.13 40.61
CA PRO A 179 23.25 -27.77 41.43
C PRO A 179 24.19 -28.95 41.75
N LEU A 180 23.74 -30.18 41.52
CA LEU A 180 24.49 -31.42 41.76
C LEU A 180 24.99 -32.09 40.46
N ASP A 181 24.71 -31.52 39.28
CA ASP A 181 25.13 -32.09 38.00
C ASP A 181 26.61 -31.80 37.73
N THR A 182 27.39 -32.86 37.52
CA THR A 182 28.83 -32.76 37.23
C THR A 182 29.14 -32.53 35.75
N GLU A 183 28.20 -32.86 34.85
CA GLU A 183 28.32 -32.64 33.41
C GLU A 183 27.43 -31.47 32.97
N ARG A 184 28.05 -30.43 32.37
CA ARG A 184 27.34 -29.31 31.78
C ARG A 184 27.26 -29.50 30.27
N PRO A 185 26.09 -29.85 29.70
CA PRO A 185 25.96 -29.97 28.26
C PRO A 185 26.27 -28.64 27.59
N THR A 186 27.00 -28.69 26.47
CA THR A 186 27.35 -27.51 25.67
C THR A 186 26.47 -27.45 24.43
N THR A 187 26.24 -26.23 23.93
CA THR A 187 25.55 -25.99 22.65
C THR A 187 26.32 -24.96 21.85
N SER A 188 26.29 -25.08 20.52
CA SER A 188 26.76 -24.03 19.61
C SER A 188 25.69 -22.95 19.36
N ALA A 189 24.43 -23.20 19.74
CA ALA A 189 23.34 -22.25 19.57
C ALA A 189 23.59 -21.00 20.44
N GLN A 190 23.51 -19.82 19.82
CA GLN A 190 23.52 -18.54 20.52
C GLN A 190 22.10 -18.09 20.92
N ASP A 191 21.11 -18.42 20.08
CA ASP A 191 19.69 -18.16 20.33
C ASP A 191 18.80 -19.31 19.82
N LEU A 192 17.56 -19.38 20.32
CA LEU A 192 16.53 -20.27 19.79
C LEU A 192 15.98 -19.75 18.47
N ARG A 193 15.60 -20.67 17.56
CA ARG A 193 14.67 -20.31 16.48
C ARG A 193 13.32 -19.99 17.13
N LEU A 194 13.03 -18.70 17.28
CA LEU A 194 11.92 -18.17 18.05
C LEU A 194 11.14 -17.11 17.25
N ILE A 195 9.83 -17.29 17.14
CA ILE A 195 8.93 -16.23 16.64
C ILE A 195 7.92 -15.92 17.73
N THR A 196 7.83 -14.66 18.15
CA THR A 196 6.78 -14.22 19.06
C THR A 196 5.68 -13.51 18.29
N ARG A 197 4.43 -13.64 18.77
CA ARG A 197 3.31 -12.87 18.23
C ARG A 197 2.60 -12.11 19.31
N TYR A 198 2.20 -10.91 18.95
CA TYR A 198 1.34 -10.08 19.76
C TYR A 198 -0.06 -10.03 19.19
N MET A 199 -1.02 -9.83 20.07
CA MET A 199 -2.43 -9.65 19.77
C MET A 199 -2.77 -8.17 19.90
N LEU A 200 -3.18 -7.52 18.81
CA LEU A 200 -3.47 -6.10 18.79
C LEU A 200 -4.64 -5.76 19.73
N THR A 201 -4.35 -5.04 20.82
CA THR A 201 -5.35 -4.54 21.76
C THR A 201 -5.76 -3.10 21.44
N TRP A 202 -6.83 -2.60 22.09
CA TRP A 202 -7.28 -1.22 21.88
C TRP A 202 -6.30 -0.16 22.41
N SER A 203 -5.55 -0.47 23.48
CA SER A 203 -4.46 0.40 23.96
C SER A 203 -3.36 0.50 22.92
N ASP A 204 -3.01 -0.61 22.28
CA ASP A 204 -1.92 -0.67 21.29
C ASP A 204 -2.28 0.10 20.04
N VAL A 205 -3.56 0.07 19.64
CA VAL A 205 -4.06 0.91 18.54
C VAL A 205 -3.79 2.39 18.84
N GLY A 206 -4.12 2.86 20.04
CA GLY A 206 -3.88 4.24 20.46
C GLY A 206 -2.39 4.60 20.45
N GLN A 207 -1.55 3.77 21.05
CA GLN A 207 -0.10 3.99 21.12
C GLN A 207 0.56 3.93 19.74
N THR A 208 0.18 2.96 18.91
CA THR A 208 0.68 2.82 17.53
C THR A 208 0.40 4.07 16.71
N LEU A 209 -0.82 4.61 16.80
CA LEU A 209 -1.18 5.83 16.10
C LEU A 209 -0.44 7.04 16.64
N ALA A 210 -0.28 7.14 17.97
CA ALA A 210 0.51 8.21 18.58
C ALA A 210 1.97 8.17 18.12
N THR A 211 2.60 6.99 18.09
CA THR A 211 3.96 6.79 17.59
C THR A 211 4.08 7.14 16.11
N ALA A 212 3.14 6.69 15.27
CA ALA A 212 3.14 7.04 13.84
C ALA A 212 2.99 8.56 13.62
N LEU A 213 2.16 9.24 14.41
CA LEU A 213 2.01 10.70 14.35
C LEU A 213 3.24 11.43 14.92
N ALA A 214 3.90 10.90 15.94
CA ALA A 214 5.13 11.47 16.46
C ALA A 214 6.28 11.38 15.43
N GLN A 215 6.38 10.24 14.74
CA GLN A 215 7.44 9.98 13.75
C GLN A 215 7.17 10.68 12.40
N ALA A 216 5.92 10.65 11.92
CA ALA A 216 5.57 11.07 10.55
C ALA A 216 4.55 12.22 10.50
N GLY A 217 4.06 12.74 11.63
CA GLY A 217 3.05 13.80 11.68
C GLY A 217 3.48 15.07 10.96
N TRP A 218 4.75 15.45 11.11
CA TRP A 218 5.35 16.55 10.34
C TRP A 218 5.30 16.28 8.83
N LEU A 219 5.72 15.09 8.39
CA LEU A 219 5.68 14.71 6.98
C LEU A 219 4.24 14.75 6.43
N PHE A 220 3.24 14.30 7.19
CA PHE A 220 1.83 14.40 6.81
C PHE A 220 1.38 15.86 6.68
N ALA A 221 1.74 16.73 7.63
CA ALA A 221 1.41 18.14 7.60
C ALA A 221 2.02 18.84 6.39
N VAL A 222 3.31 18.63 6.13
CA VAL A 222 4.00 19.18 4.95
C VAL A 222 3.37 18.67 3.67
N THR A 223 3.07 17.36 3.58
CA THR A 223 2.42 16.78 2.41
C THR A 223 1.03 17.37 2.17
N LEU A 224 0.21 17.57 3.21
CA LEU A 224 -1.12 18.16 3.10
C LEU A 224 -1.10 19.65 2.73
N LEU A 225 0.00 20.36 2.99
CA LEU A 225 0.23 21.73 2.53
C LEU A 225 0.77 21.77 1.09
N PHE A 226 1.74 20.93 0.78
CA PHE A 226 2.43 20.87 -0.51
C PHE A 226 1.54 20.30 -1.61
N LEU A 227 0.92 19.14 -1.37
CA LEU A 227 0.24 18.34 -2.39
C LEU A 227 -0.90 19.10 -3.09
N PRO A 228 -1.89 19.70 -2.38
CA PRO A 228 -3.03 20.32 -3.06
C PRO A 228 -2.72 21.70 -3.67
N LEU A 229 -1.58 22.31 -3.35
CA LEU A 229 -1.32 23.73 -3.62
C LEU A 229 -1.46 24.12 -5.11
N PRO A 230 -0.82 23.44 -6.08
CA PRO A 230 -0.99 23.80 -7.49
C PRO A 230 -2.46 23.70 -7.93
N GLY A 231 -3.17 22.68 -7.47
CA GLY A 231 -4.59 22.49 -7.78
C GLY A 231 -5.49 23.56 -7.15
N VAL A 232 -5.20 23.98 -5.92
CA VAL A 232 -5.88 25.11 -5.26
C VAL A 232 -5.72 26.37 -6.10
N LEU A 233 -4.50 26.72 -6.50
CA LEU A 233 -4.22 27.91 -7.32
C LEU A 233 -4.95 27.85 -8.66
N MET A 234 -4.92 26.70 -9.35
CA MET A 234 -5.65 26.50 -10.61
C MET A 234 -7.15 26.70 -10.45
N LEU A 235 -7.76 26.13 -9.41
CA LEU A 235 -9.19 26.27 -9.16
C LEU A 235 -9.59 27.69 -8.73
N LEU A 236 -8.72 28.41 -8.02
CA LEU A 236 -8.96 29.81 -7.63
C LEU A 236 -8.77 30.80 -8.78
N GLY A 237 -7.82 30.52 -9.68
CA GLY A 237 -7.60 31.28 -10.92
C GLY A 237 -8.75 31.12 -11.91
N GLY A 238 -9.39 29.95 -11.93
CA GLY A 238 -10.53 29.64 -12.79
C GLY A 238 -11.82 30.42 -12.47
N PRO A 239 -12.92 30.16 -13.20
CA PRO A 239 -14.21 30.82 -13.00
C PRO A 239 -14.75 30.76 -11.56
N THR A 240 -15.32 31.86 -11.07
CA THR A 240 -15.93 31.94 -9.71
C THR A 240 -17.01 30.89 -9.46
N ALA A 241 -17.69 30.41 -10.50
CA ALA A 241 -18.67 29.33 -10.43
C ALA A 241 -18.07 28.01 -9.90
N TRP A 242 -16.76 27.77 -10.05
CA TRP A 242 -16.11 26.58 -9.52
C TRP A 242 -16.04 26.58 -7.99
N ARG A 243 -16.06 27.75 -7.34
CA ARG A 243 -16.15 27.86 -5.87
C ARG A 243 -17.49 27.39 -5.32
N ARG A 244 -18.52 27.32 -6.17
CA ARG A 244 -19.86 26.78 -5.83
C ARG A 244 -19.94 25.27 -6.02
N TRP A 245 -18.83 24.61 -6.35
CA TRP A 245 -18.76 23.16 -6.32
C TRP A 245 -18.97 22.64 -4.91
N ASP A 246 -19.28 21.36 -4.81
CA ASP A 246 -19.30 20.72 -3.51
C ASP A 246 -17.91 20.82 -2.86
N ALA A 247 -17.87 21.17 -1.57
CA ALA A 247 -16.62 21.55 -0.90
C ALA A 247 -15.58 20.43 -0.92
N LEU A 248 -16.01 19.18 -0.65
CA LEU A 248 -15.09 18.05 -0.65
C LEU A 248 -14.78 17.56 -2.07
N ALA A 249 -15.71 17.72 -3.02
CA ALA A 249 -15.38 17.48 -4.43
C ALA A 249 -14.37 18.51 -4.99
N TRP A 250 -14.45 19.76 -4.53
CA TRP A 250 -13.49 20.81 -4.85
C TRP A 250 -12.11 20.46 -4.29
N LEU A 251 -12.04 20.05 -3.02
CA LEU A 251 -10.79 19.62 -2.39
C LEU A 251 -10.19 18.39 -3.09
N GLY A 252 -10.99 17.37 -3.40
CA GLY A 252 -10.51 16.20 -4.14
C GLY A 252 -10.02 16.54 -5.54
N THR A 253 -10.64 17.52 -6.20
CA THR A 253 -10.13 18.04 -7.48
C THR A 253 -8.81 18.78 -7.30
N ALA A 254 -8.66 19.59 -6.25
CA ALA A 254 -7.41 20.27 -5.92
C ALA A 254 -6.26 19.29 -5.65
N VAL A 255 -6.51 18.23 -4.87
CA VAL A 255 -5.51 17.19 -4.58
C VAL A 255 -5.04 16.49 -5.86
N ALA A 256 -5.97 16.06 -6.72
CA ALA A 256 -5.63 15.40 -7.98
C ALA A 256 -4.86 16.32 -8.94
N LEU A 257 -5.30 17.58 -9.08
CA LEU A 257 -4.61 18.59 -9.87
C LEU A 257 -3.25 18.97 -9.28
N GLY A 258 -3.12 18.94 -7.96
CA GLY A 258 -1.88 19.22 -7.26
C GLY A 258 -0.80 18.19 -7.57
N ALA A 259 -1.14 16.91 -7.45
CA ALA A 259 -0.24 15.81 -7.86
C ALA A 259 0.16 15.90 -9.35
N ALA A 260 -0.81 16.16 -10.25
CA ALA A 260 -0.52 16.38 -11.67
C ALA A 260 0.35 17.62 -11.93
N GLY A 261 0.06 18.71 -11.23
CA GLY A 261 0.71 20.01 -11.38
C GLY A 261 2.16 19.97 -10.95
N TRP A 262 2.48 19.29 -9.85
CA TRP A 262 3.87 19.08 -9.43
C TRP A 262 4.66 18.25 -10.44
N ALA A 263 4.07 17.17 -10.98
CA ALA A 263 4.73 16.36 -12.00
C ALA A 263 5.10 17.19 -13.25
N ILE A 264 4.16 18.02 -13.72
CA ILE A 264 4.36 18.90 -14.88
C ILE A 264 5.38 20.00 -14.55
N LEU A 265 5.29 20.62 -13.37
CA LEU A 265 6.20 21.68 -12.97
C LEU A 265 7.64 21.19 -12.87
N TRP A 266 7.86 20.02 -12.27
CA TRP A 266 9.18 19.37 -12.20
C TRP A 266 9.79 19.16 -13.58
N GLN A 267 9.00 18.61 -14.51
CA GLN A 267 9.44 18.40 -15.88
C GLN A 267 9.85 19.70 -16.56
N TRP A 268 8.99 20.71 -16.55
CA TRP A 268 9.23 21.94 -17.30
C TRP A 268 10.37 22.78 -16.72
N VAL A 269 10.51 22.82 -15.39
CA VAL A 269 11.68 23.45 -14.75
C VAL A 269 12.96 22.73 -15.15
N SER A 270 12.96 21.39 -15.17
CA SER A 270 14.13 20.61 -15.60
C SER A 270 14.47 20.86 -17.08
N VAL A 271 13.46 20.95 -17.94
CA VAL A 271 13.64 21.22 -19.39
C VAL A 271 14.29 22.57 -19.66
N VAL A 272 13.97 23.59 -18.86
CA VAL A 272 14.61 24.92 -18.97
C VAL A 272 15.94 25.02 -18.20
N GLY A 273 16.46 23.90 -17.70
CA GLY A 273 17.74 23.84 -16.97
C GLY A 273 17.67 24.24 -15.49
N GLY A 274 16.48 24.44 -14.94
CA GLY A 274 16.28 24.73 -13.52
C GLY A 274 16.41 23.48 -12.63
N ARG A 275 16.77 23.70 -11.36
CA ARG A 275 16.92 22.66 -10.35
C ARG A 275 16.09 23.00 -9.10
N PHE A 276 15.40 22.01 -8.56
CA PHE A 276 14.72 22.13 -7.27
C PHE A 276 15.68 21.90 -6.13
N THR A 277 15.61 22.82 -5.17
CA THR A 277 16.25 22.70 -3.86
C THR A 277 15.16 22.77 -2.79
N GLY A 278 15.45 22.31 -1.57
CA GLY A 278 14.52 22.44 -0.44
C GLY A 278 14.07 23.88 -0.21
N GLY A 279 15.00 24.83 -0.29
CA GLY A 279 14.70 26.27 -0.15
C GLY A 279 13.75 26.80 -1.23
N LEU A 280 13.98 26.47 -2.51
CA LEU A 280 13.09 26.88 -3.60
C LEU A 280 11.68 26.29 -3.42
N LEU A 281 11.59 25.01 -3.05
CA LEU A 281 10.30 24.35 -2.80
C LEU A 281 9.54 25.02 -1.66
N TRP A 282 10.21 25.35 -0.55
CA TRP A 282 9.58 26.09 0.55
C TRP A 282 9.10 27.48 0.13
N VAL A 283 9.89 28.23 -0.65
CA VAL A 283 9.48 29.52 -1.21
C VAL A 283 8.23 29.38 -2.07
N LEU A 284 8.19 28.38 -2.96
CA LEU A 284 7.02 28.11 -3.80
C LEU A 284 5.80 27.71 -2.96
N VAL A 285 5.97 26.90 -1.92
CA VAL A 285 4.87 26.47 -1.05
C VAL A 285 4.31 27.65 -0.25
N VAL A 286 5.16 28.40 0.45
CA VAL A 286 4.74 29.55 1.27
C VAL A 286 4.16 30.65 0.39
N GLY A 287 4.89 31.06 -0.65
CA GLY A 287 4.45 32.08 -1.60
C GLY A 287 3.16 31.68 -2.32
N GLY A 288 3.02 30.41 -2.69
CA GLY A 288 1.81 29.87 -3.31
C GLY A 288 0.60 29.94 -2.38
N TRP A 289 0.73 29.59 -1.10
CA TRP A 289 -0.39 29.72 -0.15
C TRP A 289 -0.75 31.17 0.15
N LEU A 290 0.23 32.09 0.23
CA LEU A 290 -0.03 33.53 0.33
C LEU A 290 -0.81 34.04 -0.89
N LEU A 291 -0.43 33.62 -2.09
CA LEU A 291 -1.17 33.92 -3.32
C LEU A 291 -2.58 33.32 -3.30
N ALA A 292 -2.74 32.08 -2.83
CA ALA A 292 -4.05 31.45 -2.71
C ALA A 292 -4.97 32.24 -1.76
N LEU A 293 -4.46 32.67 -0.61
CA LEU A 293 -5.17 33.52 0.34
C LEU A 293 -5.55 34.87 -0.27
N PHE A 294 -4.65 35.51 -1.02
CA PHE A 294 -4.92 36.75 -1.75
C PHE A 294 -6.04 36.56 -2.78
N LEU A 295 -5.94 35.55 -3.66
CA LEU A 295 -6.95 35.24 -4.67
C LEU A 295 -8.30 34.86 -4.07
N TRP A 296 -8.28 34.19 -2.91
CA TRP A 296 -9.49 33.88 -2.15
C TRP A 296 -10.20 35.17 -1.71
N ARG A 297 -9.48 36.07 -1.02
CA ARG A 297 -10.00 37.35 -0.49
C ARG A 297 -10.43 38.33 -1.58
N PHE A 298 -9.57 38.60 -2.57
CA PHE A 298 -9.84 39.57 -3.64
C PHE A 298 -11.15 39.27 -4.38
N ARG A 299 -11.41 37.99 -4.67
CA ARG A 299 -12.63 37.58 -5.37
C ARG A 299 -13.85 37.42 -4.47
N LEU A 300 -13.70 37.34 -3.15
CA LEU A 300 -14.83 37.51 -2.23
C LEU A 300 -15.32 38.96 -2.30
N SER A 301 -14.42 39.93 -2.28
CA SER A 301 -14.74 41.35 -2.40
C SER A 301 -15.38 41.69 -3.76
N ALA A 302 -14.86 41.13 -4.87
CA ALA A 302 -15.42 41.35 -6.20
C ALA A 302 -16.85 40.78 -6.38
N VAL A 303 -17.20 39.71 -5.65
CA VAL A 303 -18.57 39.14 -5.65
C VAL A 303 -19.50 39.95 -4.75
N GLY A 304 -18.98 40.59 -3.69
CA GLY A 304 -19.75 41.43 -2.77
C GLY A 304 -20.22 42.77 -3.35
N VAL A 305 -19.60 43.27 -4.42
CA VAL A 305 -19.92 44.59 -5.00
C VAL A 305 -21.02 44.52 -6.09
N GLN A 306 -21.37 43.34 -6.61
CA GLN A 306 -22.24 43.22 -7.80
C GLN A 306 -23.52 42.38 -7.66
N GLN A 307 -23.86 41.86 -6.48
CA GLN A 307 -25.13 41.11 -6.32
C GLN A 307 -25.92 41.53 -5.07
N ARG A 308 -27.14 42.06 -5.31
CA ARG A 308 -28.26 42.04 -4.35
C ARG A 308 -28.38 40.64 -3.72
N PRO A 309 -28.82 40.53 -2.45
CA PRO A 309 -28.86 39.26 -1.72
C PRO A 309 -29.87 38.31 -2.38
N SER A 310 -29.42 37.55 -3.38
CA SER A 310 -30.16 36.39 -3.88
C SER A 310 -29.90 35.23 -2.91
N SER A 311 -30.98 34.61 -2.47
CA SER A 311 -31.13 33.55 -1.46
C SER A 311 -30.44 32.22 -1.79
N THR A 312 -29.23 32.25 -2.35
CA THR A 312 -28.42 31.05 -2.58
C THR A 312 -27.45 30.85 -1.42
N PRO A 313 -27.48 29.71 -0.72
CA PRO A 313 -26.69 29.53 0.49
C PRO A 313 -25.20 29.50 0.13
N SER A 314 -24.36 30.05 1.02
CA SER A 314 -22.96 29.66 1.13
C SER A 314 -22.82 28.13 1.09
N PRO A 315 -21.66 27.56 0.71
CA PRO A 315 -21.44 26.11 0.81
C PRO A 315 -21.61 25.67 2.27
N ARG A 316 -22.84 25.36 2.68
CA ARG A 316 -23.17 24.92 4.02
C ARG A 316 -22.55 23.55 4.19
N PHE A 317 -21.82 23.38 5.27
CA PHE A 317 -21.29 22.08 5.65
C PHE A 317 -22.47 21.11 5.85
N HIS A 318 -22.50 20.04 5.07
CA HIS A 318 -23.57 19.04 5.10
C HIS A 318 -23.11 17.82 5.90
N LYS A 319 -24.07 17.07 6.45
CA LYS A 319 -23.78 15.81 7.17
C LYS A 319 -22.97 14.80 6.35
N GLU A 320 -23.13 14.79 5.02
CA GLU A 320 -22.36 13.94 4.13
C GLU A 320 -20.87 14.34 4.08
N HIS A 321 -20.54 15.62 4.33
CA HIS A 321 -19.15 16.05 4.44
C HIS A 321 -18.53 15.56 5.75
N ALA A 322 -19.25 15.69 6.87
CA ALA A 322 -18.83 15.13 8.15
C ALA A 322 -18.59 13.62 8.04
N ALA A 323 -19.54 12.89 7.44
CA ALA A 323 -19.42 11.46 7.21
C ALA A 323 -18.21 11.10 6.33
N LEU A 324 -17.94 11.88 5.27
CA LEU A 324 -16.75 11.66 4.44
C LEU A 324 -15.46 11.93 5.22
N LEU A 325 -15.38 12.99 6.03
CA LEU A 325 -14.19 13.29 6.83
C LEU A 325 -13.92 12.21 7.88
N ILE A 326 -14.96 11.74 8.56
CA ILE A 326 -14.85 10.59 9.49
C ILE A 326 -14.38 9.34 8.75
N LEU A 327 -14.92 9.09 7.55
CA LEU A 327 -14.51 7.96 6.71
C LEU A 327 -13.05 8.07 6.26
N LEU A 328 -12.59 9.25 5.87
CA LEU A 328 -11.20 9.49 5.49
C LEU A 328 -10.26 9.29 6.69
N LEU A 329 -10.66 9.78 7.87
CA LEU A 329 -9.91 9.56 9.10
C LEU A 329 -9.84 8.07 9.45
N ALA A 330 -10.98 7.37 9.48
CA ALA A 330 -11.02 5.93 9.74
C ALA A 330 -10.21 5.14 8.71
N GLY A 331 -10.31 5.51 7.43
CA GLY A 331 -9.53 4.93 6.34
C GLY A 331 -8.04 5.17 6.51
N PHE A 332 -7.61 6.36 6.95
CA PHE A 332 -6.22 6.66 7.24
C PHE A 332 -5.72 5.90 8.47
N THR A 333 -6.52 5.82 9.54
CA THR A 333 -6.21 5.04 10.74
C THR A 333 -5.92 3.59 10.41
N VAL A 334 -6.80 2.90 9.67
CA VAL A 334 -6.56 1.48 9.33
C VAL A 334 -5.36 1.29 8.40
N ARG A 335 -5.05 2.26 7.54
CA ARG A 335 -3.85 2.24 6.70
C ARG A 335 -2.57 2.36 7.53
N LEU A 336 -2.56 3.23 8.54
CA LEU A 336 -1.45 3.32 9.49
C LEU A 336 -1.31 2.05 10.34
N LEU A 337 -2.42 1.50 10.81
CA LEU A 337 -2.40 0.22 11.53
C LEU A 337 -1.90 -0.93 10.65
N ALA A 338 -2.24 -0.96 9.36
CA ALA A 338 -1.74 -2.00 8.46
C ALA A 338 -0.21 -2.02 8.36
N VAL A 339 0.45 -0.86 8.50
CA VAL A 339 1.91 -0.71 8.34
C VAL A 339 2.67 -0.56 9.64
N ARG A 340 2.00 -0.79 10.77
CA ARG A 340 2.53 -0.48 12.11
C ARG A 340 3.90 -1.09 12.39
N ASP A 341 4.20 -2.27 11.84
CA ASP A 341 5.44 -3.02 12.07
C ASP A 341 6.44 -2.91 10.91
N LEU A 342 6.18 -2.04 9.92
CA LEU A 342 7.06 -1.85 8.78
C LEU A 342 7.97 -0.63 8.96
N ALA A 343 9.26 -0.80 8.69
CA ALA A 343 10.20 0.30 8.47
C ALA A 343 10.37 0.65 6.98
N PHE A 344 10.09 -0.33 6.10
CA PHE A 344 10.25 -0.21 4.66
C PHE A 344 8.92 -0.49 3.94
N PRO A 345 8.64 0.20 2.82
CA PRO A 345 7.57 -0.22 1.94
C PRO A 345 7.87 -1.61 1.35
N PRO A 346 6.88 -2.53 1.29
CA PRO A 346 7.10 -3.90 0.83
C PRO A 346 7.48 -4.03 -0.65
N TRP A 347 8.07 -5.18 -0.97
CA TRP A 347 8.33 -5.72 -2.31
C TRP A 347 9.39 -4.98 -3.15
N VAL A 348 9.63 -5.52 -4.35
CA VAL A 348 10.74 -5.13 -5.23
C VAL A 348 10.59 -3.75 -5.86
N ASP A 349 9.35 -3.29 -6.10
CA ASP A 349 9.12 -1.95 -6.70
C ASP A 349 9.46 -0.82 -5.71
N ALA A 350 9.45 -1.09 -4.40
CA ALA A 350 9.69 -0.09 -3.37
C ALA A 350 11.13 0.43 -3.38
N SER A 351 12.13 -0.45 -3.48
CA SER A 351 13.55 -0.04 -3.56
C SER A 351 13.85 0.67 -4.88
N ARG A 352 13.16 0.30 -5.97
CA ARG A 352 13.18 1.05 -7.24
C ARG A 352 12.68 2.48 -7.07
N HIS A 353 11.54 2.67 -6.39
CA HIS A 353 11.02 4.02 -6.13
C HIS A 353 11.95 4.84 -5.24
N ALA A 354 12.65 4.19 -4.30
CA ALA A 354 13.68 4.83 -3.50
C ALA A 354 14.86 5.29 -4.36
N LEU A 355 15.36 4.44 -5.26
CA LEU A 355 16.47 4.78 -6.16
C LEU A 355 16.14 5.96 -7.07
N ILE A 356 14.97 5.94 -7.72
CA ILE A 356 14.56 7.05 -8.59
C ILE A 356 14.40 8.34 -7.78
N THR A 357 13.88 8.24 -6.54
CA THR A 357 13.78 9.40 -5.65
C THR A 357 15.16 9.92 -5.27
N ALA A 358 16.11 9.05 -4.93
CA ALA A 358 17.49 9.42 -4.58
C ALA A 358 18.17 10.17 -5.75
N VAL A 359 18.10 9.64 -6.97
CA VAL A 359 18.59 10.31 -8.18
C VAL A 359 18.01 11.71 -8.35
N MET A 360 16.70 11.88 -8.10
CA MET A 360 16.04 13.18 -8.22
C MET A 360 16.40 14.15 -7.11
N VAL A 361 16.62 13.67 -5.89
CA VAL A 361 17.07 14.47 -4.74
C VAL A 361 18.47 15.00 -5.02
N ASP A 362 19.38 14.14 -5.49
CA ASP A 362 20.76 14.51 -5.80
C ASP A 362 20.87 15.50 -6.96
N LYS A 363 20.10 15.28 -8.03
CA LYS A 363 20.14 16.15 -9.22
C LYS A 363 19.31 17.42 -9.09
N GLY A 364 18.25 17.40 -8.29
CA GLY A 364 17.21 18.44 -8.26
C GLY A 364 16.40 18.54 -9.56
N THR A 365 16.46 17.55 -10.44
CA THR A 365 15.74 17.51 -11.73
C THR A 365 14.99 16.19 -11.89
N ILE A 366 14.12 16.10 -12.91
CA ILE A 366 13.62 14.80 -13.34
C ILE A 366 14.79 13.94 -13.88
N PRO A 367 14.73 12.60 -13.79
CA PRO A 367 15.80 11.75 -14.28
C PRO A 367 15.83 11.69 -15.81
N ASP A 368 17.03 11.81 -16.35
CA ASP A 368 17.42 11.49 -17.72
C ASP A 368 18.19 10.15 -17.79
N ASN A 369 18.93 9.86 -16.72
CA ASN A 369 19.71 8.65 -16.46
C ASN A 369 19.79 8.41 -14.93
N TYR A 370 20.45 7.32 -14.53
CA TYR A 370 20.59 6.92 -13.12
C TYR A 370 21.96 7.24 -12.51
N ALA A 371 22.83 7.98 -13.19
CA ALA A 371 24.14 8.33 -12.65
C ALA A 371 24.03 9.24 -11.40
N PRO A 372 24.94 9.13 -10.42
CA PRO A 372 26.06 8.17 -10.37
C PRO A 372 25.69 6.77 -9.86
N TYR A 373 24.44 6.53 -9.46
CA TYR A 373 24.01 5.31 -8.79
C TYR A 373 24.03 4.05 -9.66
N LEU A 374 23.64 4.16 -10.94
CA LEU A 374 23.69 3.04 -11.88
C LEU A 374 24.31 3.46 -13.21
N PRO A 375 25.05 2.55 -13.88
CA PRO A 375 25.57 2.76 -15.23
C PRO A 375 24.45 2.61 -16.27
N VAL A 376 23.32 3.28 -16.07
CA VAL A 376 22.17 3.29 -16.97
C VAL A 376 22.00 4.73 -17.47
N ASP A 377 22.31 4.93 -18.74
CA ASP A 377 22.40 6.22 -19.45
C ASP A 377 21.05 6.76 -19.94
N ARG A 378 19.96 6.06 -19.62
CA ARG A 378 18.61 6.37 -20.11
C ARG A 378 17.53 6.16 -19.05
N PHE A 379 16.42 6.88 -19.19
CA PHE A 379 15.28 6.77 -18.28
C PHE A 379 13.97 6.44 -19.04
N PRO A 380 13.69 5.15 -19.30
CA PRO A 380 12.49 4.68 -20.00
C PRO A 380 11.30 4.42 -19.05
N TYR A 381 11.10 5.26 -18.02
CA TYR A 381 10.08 5.06 -16.99
C TYR A 381 9.31 6.35 -16.67
N HIS A 382 8.17 6.24 -15.98
CA HIS A 382 7.41 7.40 -15.50
C HIS A 382 7.98 7.92 -14.17
N PHE A 383 7.93 9.24 -13.95
CA PHE A 383 8.55 9.88 -12.77
C PHE A 383 7.58 10.64 -11.87
N GLY A 384 6.29 10.75 -12.21
CA GLY A 384 5.36 11.70 -11.58
C GLY A 384 5.18 11.50 -10.07
N PHE A 385 5.12 10.25 -9.58
CA PHE A 385 5.13 9.96 -8.13
C PHE A 385 6.41 10.47 -7.46
N HIS A 386 7.56 10.27 -8.10
CA HIS A 386 8.87 10.63 -7.56
C HIS A 386 9.04 12.14 -7.41
N THR A 387 8.30 12.96 -8.17
CA THR A 387 8.26 14.41 -7.95
C THR A 387 7.68 14.77 -6.58
N LEU A 388 6.76 13.96 -6.05
CA LEU A 388 6.19 14.16 -4.71
C LEU A 388 7.18 13.71 -3.64
N SER A 389 7.75 12.50 -3.78
CA SER A 389 8.71 11.99 -2.79
C SER A 389 10.00 12.80 -2.75
N ALA A 390 10.57 13.19 -3.89
CA ALA A 390 11.78 14.00 -3.96
C ALA A 390 11.56 15.41 -3.41
N SER A 391 10.40 16.03 -3.69
CA SER A 391 10.09 17.34 -3.11
C SER A 391 10.02 17.27 -1.58
N LEU A 392 9.36 16.23 -1.04
CA LEU A 392 9.27 16.05 0.40
C LEU A 392 10.64 15.75 1.01
N ALA A 393 11.44 14.89 0.40
CA ALA A 393 12.81 14.59 0.86
C ALA A 393 13.69 15.85 0.89
N LEU A 394 13.65 16.67 -0.18
CA LEU A 394 14.37 17.95 -0.24
C LEU A 394 13.88 18.97 0.78
N MET A 395 12.57 19.02 1.07
CA MET A 395 11.99 19.97 2.02
C MET A 395 12.19 19.57 3.49
N THR A 396 12.19 18.28 3.81
CA THR A 396 12.17 17.77 5.20
C THR A 396 13.43 17.04 5.63
N GLY A 397 14.30 16.62 4.70
CA GLY A 397 15.46 15.77 5.00
C GLY A 397 15.08 14.39 5.55
N SER A 398 13.82 13.95 5.37
CA SER A 398 13.36 12.68 5.94
C SER A 398 14.00 11.48 5.23
N PRO A 399 14.37 10.41 5.96
CA PRO A 399 14.92 9.20 5.34
C PRO A 399 13.96 8.59 4.32
N LEU A 400 14.50 8.08 3.20
CA LEU A 400 13.69 7.68 2.04
C LEU A 400 12.72 6.54 2.34
N ALA A 401 13.15 5.48 3.04
CA ALA A 401 12.31 4.33 3.36
C ALA A 401 11.02 4.70 4.13
N PRO A 402 11.10 5.35 5.32
CA PRO A 402 9.90 5.79 6.03
C PRO A 402 9.12 6.87 5.27
N LEU A 403 9.78 7.79 4.55
CA LEU A 403 9.09 8.79 3.73
C LEU A 403 8.17 8.13 2.72
N LEU A 404 8.67 7.16 1.95
CA LEU A 404 7.89 6.46 0.93
C LEU A 404 6.75 5.63 1.52
N LEU A 405 6.99 4.96 2.66
CA LEU A 405 5.97 4.18 3.37
C LEU A 405 4.78 5.06 3.79
N TYR A 406 5.07 6.18 4.45
CA TYR A 406 4.05 7.08 4.99
C TYR A 406 3.38 7.95 3.91
N LEU A 407 4.13 8.42 2.91
CA LEU A 407 3.55 9.07 1.74
C LEU A 407 2.57 8.14 1.02
N GLY A 408 2.94 6.87 0.85
CA GLY A 408 2.07 5.83 0.30
C GLY A 408 0.76 5.70 1.09
N GLN A 409 0.80 5.67 2.42
CA GLN A 409 -0.41 5.58 3.25
C GLN A 409 -1.31 6.80 3.09
N LEU A 410 -0.73 8.00 3.10
CA LEU A 410 -1.49 9.24 2.96
C LEU A 410 -2.16 9.32 1.58
N LEU A 411 -1.43 9.02 0.50
CA LEU A 411 -2.00 8.98 -0.85
C LEU A 411 -3.13 7.95 -0.94
N ASN A 412 -2.94 6.76 -0.35
CA ASN A 412 -3.96 5.72 -0.30
C ASN A 412 -5.23 6.20 0.44
N ALA A 413 -5.07 6.91 1.54
CA ALA A 413 -6.17 7.47 2.33
C ALA A 413 -6.92 8.61 1.63
N LEU A 414 -6.29 9.27 0.65
CA LEU A 414 -6.91 10.33 -0.15
C LEU A 414 -7.68 9.81 -1.38
N ILE A 415 -7.50 8.55 -1.79
CA ILE A 415 -8.24 7.98 -2.94
C ILE A 415 -9.77 8.00 -2.73
N PRO A 416 -10.33 7.67 -1.56
CA PRO A 416 -11.78 7.81 -1.32
C PRO A 416 -12.30 9.23 -1.56
N LEU A 417 -11.50 10.28 -1.33
CA LEU A 417 -11.86 11.67 -1.65
C LEU A 417 -11.94 11.90 -3.18
N ALA A 418 -11.02 11.34 -3.95
CA ALA A 418 -11.07 11.37 -5.41
C ALA A 418 -12.30 10.60 -5.95
N ILE A 419 -12.62 9.44 -5.37
CA ILE A 419 -13.80 8.64 -5.71
C ILE A 419 -15.10 9.39 -5.38
N TYR A 420 -15.17 10.02 -4.21
CA TYR A 420 -16.28 10.90 -3.85
C TYR A 420 -16.47 12.00 -4.89
N THR A 421 -15.37 12.66 -5.26
CA THR A 421 -15.33 13.73 -6.26
C THR A 421 -15.88 13.25 -7.59
N ALA A 422 -15.43 12.09 -8.08
CA ALA A 422 -15.92 11.47 -9.30
C ALA A 422 -17.41 11.13 -9.23
N GLY A 423 -17.87 10.54 -8.13
CA GLY A 423 -19.28 10.22 -7.91
C GLY A 423 -20.17 11.47 -7.93
N TRP A 424 -19.69 12.56 -7.33
CA TRP A 424 -20.36 13.86 -7.40
C TRP A 424 -20.29 14.50 -8.79
N LEU A 425 -19.16 14.43 -9.49
CA LEU A 425 -19.03 14.94 -10.85
C LEU A 425 -19.93 14.16 -11.81
N LEU A 426 -20.05 12.84 -11.70
CA LEU A 426 -20.91 12.05 -12.58
C LEU A 426 -22.41 12.30 -12.33
N THR A 427 -22.81 12.47 -11.07
CA THR A 427 -24.24 12.45 -10.68
C THR A 427 -24.81 13.76 -10.15
N ARG A 428 -23.95 14.69 -9.74
CA ARG A 428 -24.27 15.87 -8.93
C ARG A 428 -24.90 15.53 -7.57
N ARG A 429 -24.58 14.37 -6.99
CA ARG A 429 -25.17 13.88 -5.73
C ARG A 429 -24.11 13.39 -4.75
N ARG A 430 -24.12 13.97 -3.55
CA ARG A 430 -23.21 13.61 -2.44
C ARG A 430 -23.32 12.15 -2.04
N LEU A 431 -24.56 11.63 -1.93
CA LEU A 431 -24.78 10.25 -1.49
C LEU A 431 -24.11 9.23 -2.42
N ALA A 432 -24.12 9.47 -3.74
CA ALA A 432 -23.47 8.55 -4.69
C ALA A 432 -21.95 8.56 -4.56
N GLY A 433 -21.36 9.73 -4.32
CA GLY A 433 -19.93 9.86 -4.03
C GLY A 433 -19.55 9.26 -2.68
N LEU A 434 -20.36 9.50 -1.64
CA LEU A 434 -20.08 9.03 -0.27
C LEU A 434 -20.12 7.50 -0.19
N THR A 435 -21.10 6.86 -0.81
CA THR A 435 -21.19 5.40 -0.84
C THR A 435 -20.07 4.78 -1.68
N ALA A 436 -19.70 5.39 -2.81
CA ALA A 436 -18.55 4.95 -3.60
C ALA A 436 -17.23 5.07 -2.79
N ALA A 437 -17.03 6.21 -2.11
CA ALA A 437 -15.87 6.42 -1.25
C ALA A 437 -15.81 5.42 -0.10
N PHE A 438 -16.96 5.12 0.54
CA PHE A 438 -17.06 4.11 1.59
C PHE A 438 -16.57 2.74 1.12
N LEU A 439 -17.03 2.29 -0.05
CA LEU A 439 -16.62 0.99 -0.62
C LEU A 439 -15.11 0.90 -0.84
N VAL A 440 -14.48 2.00 -1.28
CA VAL A 440 -13.04 2.06 -1.54
C VAL A 440 -12.21 2.25 -0.27
N ALA A 441 -12.75 2.92 0.74
CA ALA A 441 -12.03 3.18 1.98
C ALA A 441 -11.84 1.94 2.85
N LEU A 442 -12.81 1.00 2.81
CA LEU A 442 -12.94 -0.09 3.78
C LEU A 442 -13.10 -1.49 3.15
N PRO A 443 -14.21 -1.86 2.49
CA PRO A 443 -14.42 -3.26 2.14
C PRO A 443 -13.71 -3.72 0.87
N PHE A 444 -13.39 -2.83 -0.06
CA PHE A 444 -12.67 -3.21 -1.28
C PHE A 444 -11.22 -3.57 -0.96
N PHE A 445 -10.73 -4.59 -1.67
CA PHE A 445 -9.35 -5.05 -1.50
C PHE A 445 -8.35 -4.03 -2.08
N PHE A 446 -8.69 -3.46 -3.24
CA PHE A 446 -7.97 -2.35 -3.84
C PHE A 446 -8.59 -1.00 -3.45
N PRO A 447 -7.77 0.05 -3.22
CA PRO A 447 -6.34 0.15 -3.52
C PRO A 447 -5.39 -0.19 -2.35
N ALA A 448 -5.89 -0.54 -1.17
CA ALA A 448 -5.04 -0.75 0.01
C ALA A 448 -3.93 -1.80 -0.23
N TYR A 449 -4.28 -2.89 -0.91
CA TYR A 449 -3.34 -3.95 -1.24
C TYR A 449 -2.17 -3.55 -2.17
N TYR A 450 -2.24 -2.39 -2.86
CA TYR A 450 -1.11 -1.91 -3.67
C TYR A 450 0.17 -1.74 -2.86
N LEU A 451 0.04 -1.48 -1.56
CA LEU A 451 1.17 -1.37 -0.66
C LEU A 451 2.00 -2.66 -0.61
N SER A 452 1.36 -3.83 -0.58
CA SER A 452 2.05 -5.13 -0.58
C SER A 452 2.95 -5.32 -1.82
N TRP A 453 2.77 -4.52 -2.86
CA TRP A 453 3.58 -4.62 -4.07
C TRP A 453 4.49 -3.42 -4.27
N GLY A 454 4.49 -2.44 -3.37
CA GLY A 454 5.23 -1.19 -3.56
C GLY A 454 4.72 -0.36 -4.74
N ARG A 455 3.46 -0.54 -5.21
CA ARG A 455 2.93 0.10 -6.44
C ARG A 455 2.55 1.57 -6.25
N MET A 456 3.51 2.42 -5.90
CA MET A 456 3.29 3.83 -5.53
C MET A 456 2.91 4.73 -6.70
N THR A 457 3.46 4.46 -7.90
CA THR A 457 3.11 5.16 -9.13
C THR A 457 1.67 4.87 -9.55
N GLN A 458 1.26 3.60 -9.50
CA GLN A 458 -0.12 3.17 -9.77
C GLN A 458 -1.08 3.76 -8.73
N LEU A 459 -0.69 3.77 -7.45
CA LEU A 459 -1.46 4.39 -6.37
C LEU A 459 -1.72 5.88 -6.63
N THR A 460 -0.69 6.61 -7.05
CA THR A 460 -0.83 8.03 -7.41
C THR A 460 -1.71 8.20 -8.65
N ALA A 461 -1.60 7.33 -9.64
CA ALA A 461 -2.45 7.37 -10.83
C ALA A 461 -3.94 7.17 -10.50
N VAL A 462 -4.28 6.24 -9.60
CA VAL A 462 -5.68 6.03 -9.18
C VAL A 462 -6.22 7.11 -8.25
N LEU A 463 -5.38 8.02 -7.74
CA LEU A 463 -5.82 9.28 -7.12
C LEU A 463 -6.29 10.30 -8.17
N LEU A 464 -5.62 10.37 -9.33
CA LEU A 464 -5.98 11.28 -10.43
C LEU A 464 -7.19 10.76 -11.24
N LEU A 465 -7.24 9.45 -11.48
CA LEU A 465 -8.13 8.85 -12.49
C LEU A 465 -9.61 9.15 -12.23
N PRO A 466 -10.17 8.98 -11.02
CA PRO A 466 -11.58 9.25 -10.78
C PRO A 466 -11.97 10.70 -11.11
N VAL A 467 -11.13 11.67 -10.75
CA VAL A 467 -11.36 13.09 -11.01
C VAL A 467 -11.30 13.38 -12.50
N LEU A 468 -10.31 12.80 -13.20
CA LEU A 468 -10.17 12.91 -14.66
C LEU A 468 -11.42 12.34 -15.37
N LEU A 469 -11.91 11.17 -14.99
CA LEU A 469 -13.15 10.58 -15.53
C LEU A 469 -14.35 11.52 -15.32
N GLY A 470 -14.49 12.07 -14.12
CA GLY A 470 -15.58 12.98 -13.75
C GLY A 470 -15.55 14.31 -14.51
N LEU A 471 -14.38 14.92 -14.68
CA LEU A 471 -14.21 16.17 -15.42
C LEU A 471 -14.39 15.98 -16.92
N THR A 472 -13.90 14.88 -17.50
CA THR A 472 -14.14 14.53 -18.91
C THR A 472 -15.63 14.32 -19.20
N TRP A 473 -16.34 13.64 -18.29
CA TRP A 473 -17.80 13.53 -18.36
C TRP A 473 -18.50 14.89 -18.35
N GLN A 474 -18.11 15.78 -17.42
CA GLN A 474 -18.70 17.11 -17.33
C GLN A 474 -18.35 18.02 -18.52
N LEU A 475 -17.14 17.92 -19.06
CA LEU A 475 -16.71 18.66 -20.24
C LEU A 475 -17.60 18.34 -21.47
N MET A 476 -17.92 17.06 -21.66
CA MET A 476 -18.70 16.59 -22.82
C MET A 476 -20.21 16.75 -22.62
N ARG A 477 -20.74 16.34 -21.46
CA ARG A 477 -22.18 16.26 -21.20
C ARG A 477 -22.74 17.37 -20.32
N GLY A 478 -21.89 18.13 -19.65
CA GLY A 478 -22.30 19.25 -18.81
C GLY A 478 -22.91 20.41 -19.60
N GLY A 479 -23.48 21.37 -18.86
CA GLY A 479 -23.91 22.66 -19.40
C GLY A 479 -22.73 23.51 -19.90
N ARG A 480 -23.01 24.65 -20.55
CA ARG A 480 -21.98 25.52 -21.17
C ARG A 480 -20.85 25.93 -20.20
N ALA A 481 -21.15 26.13 -18.92
CA ALA A 481 -20.16 26.51 -17.91
C ALA A 481 -19.04 25.47 -17.72
N TRP A 482 -19.32 24.18 -17.98
CA TRP A 482 -18.35 23.10 -17.85
C TRP A 482 -17.33 23.07 -18.99
N ARG A 483 -17.57 23.77 -20.11
CA ARG A 483 -16.57 23.88 -21.20
C ARG A 483 -15.24 24.44 -20.72
N ARG A 484 -15.26 25.28 -19.68
CA ARG A 484 -14.07 25.92 -19.13
C ARG A 484 -13.14 24.97 -18.39
N VAL A 485 -13.55 23.72 -18.08
CA VAL A 485 -12.69 22.74 -17.40
C VAL A 485 -11.75 22.01 -18.37
N TRP A 486 -11.78 22.32 -19.67
CA TRP A 486 -11.00 21.61 -20.70
C TRP A 486 -9.50 21.57 -20.39
N TRP A 487 -8.92 22.65 -19.88
CA TRP A 487 -7.50 22.70 -19.54
C TRP A 487 -7.20 21.97 -18.22
N LEU A 488 -8.16 21.84 -17.29
CA LEU A 488 -8.02 20.97 -16.12
C LEU A 488 -7.97 19.49 -16.55
N VAL A 489 -8.79 19.10 -17.53
CA VAL A 489 -8.72 17.77 -18.16
C VAL A 489 -7.34 17.57 -18.80
N ALA A 490 -6.79 18.58 -19.48
CA ALA A 490 -5.46 18.52 -20.06
C ALA A 490 -4.36 18.29 -19.02
N VAL A 491 -4.37 19.08 -17.93
CA VAL A 491 -3.41 18.96 -16.82
C VAL A 491 -3.49 17.59 -16.17
N LEU A 492 -4.68 17.09 -15.86
CA LEU A 492 -4.84 15.75 -15.28
C LEU A 492 -4.43 14.64 -16.24
N ALA A 493 -4.71 14.77 -17.55
CA ALA A 493 -4.31 13.79 -18.54
C ALA A 493 -2.79 13.74 -18.74
N ALA A 494 -2.13 14.91 -18.82
CA ALA A 494 -0.67 15.00 -18.86
C ALA A 494 -0.04 14.46 -17.57
N GLY A 495 -0.53 14.89 -16.40
CA GLY A 495 -0.07 14.38 -15.11
C GLY A 495 -0.27 12.88 -14.97
N MET A 496 -1.40 12.33 -15.43
CA MET A 496 -1.64 10.87 -15.46
C MET A 496 -0.58 10.14 -16.28
N PHE A 497 -0.25 10.66 -17.47
CA PHE A 497 0.80 10.09 -18.31
C PHE A 497 2.15 10.10 -17.59
N LEU A 498 2.53 11.23 -17.00
CA LEU A 498 3.79 11.37 -16.27
C LEU A 498 3.85 10.55 -14.98
N VAL A 499 2.70 10.26 -14.36
CA VAL A 499 2.61 9.44 -13.14
C VAL A 499 2.60 7.95 -13.47
N HIS A 500 1.85 7.51 -14.48
CA HIS A 500 1.75 6.11 -14.85
C HIS A 500 1.16 5.88 -16.26
N PHE A 501 1.98 5.42 -17.21
CA PHE A 501 1.55 5.25 -18.62
C PHE A 501 0.37 4.29 -18.79
N ARG A 502 0.40 3.14 -18.12
CA ARG A 502 -0.67 2.12 -18.28
C ARG A 502 -2.05 2.64 -17.88
N VAL A 503 -2.13 3.39 -16.77
CA VAL A 503 -3.40 3.95 -16.30
C VAL A 503 -3.90 5.05 -17.23
N PHE A 504 -2.98 5.85 -17.79
CA PHE A 504 -3.32 6.79 -18.87
C PHE A 504 -3.92 6.08 -20.09
N LEU A 505 -3.31 4.97 -20.53
CA LEU A 505 -3.84 4.17 -21.64
C LEU A 505 -5.23 3.60 -21.34
N PHE A 506 -5.51 3.19 -20.10
CA PHE A 506 -6.85 2.75 -19.70
C PHE A 506 -7.90 3.88 -19.69
N TYR A 507 -7.47 5.13 -19.51
CA TYR A 507 -8.35 6.30 -19.60
C TYR A 507 -8.77 6.64 -21.03
N LEU A 508 -7.93 6.39 -22.05
CA LEU A 508 -8.22 6.77 -23.43
C LEU A 508 -9.52 6.15 -23.98
N PRO A 509 -9.81 4.85 -23.81
CA PRO A 509 -11.09 4.26 -24.21
C PRO A 509 -12.29 4.92 -23.52
N PHE A 510 -12.18 5.31 -22.24
CA PHE A 510 -13.25 6.02 -21.56
C PHE A 510 -13.54 7.37 -22.23
N ALA A 511 -12.51 8.18 -22.48
CA ALA A 511 -12.66 9.48 -23.12
C ALA A 511 -13.31 9.35 -24.52
N PHE A 512 -12.90 8.33 -25.28
CA PHE A 512 -13.47 8.02 -26.59
C PHE A 512 -14.96 7.62 -26.50
N ILE A 513 -15.33 6.71 -25.58
CA ILE A 513 -16.73 6.32 -25.40
C ILE A 513 -17.58 7.51 -24.96
N VAL A 514 -17.08 8.37 -24.06
CA VAL A 514 -17.78 9.59 -23.63
C VAL A 514 -18.02 10.53 -24.81
N TRP A 515 -17.04 10.71 -25.68
CA TRP A 515 -17.16 11.52 -26.90
C TRP A 515 -18.22 10.93 -27.85
N LEU A 516 -18.19 9.61 -28.10
CA LEU A 516 -19.16 8.90 -28.93
C LEU A 516 -20.59 9.04 -28.40
N ILE A 517 -20.84 8.73 -27.12
CA ILE A 517 -22.19 8.80 -26.53
C ILE A 517 -22.71 10.23 -26.42
N SER A 518 -21.82 11.21 -26.55
CA SER A 518 -22.12 12.64 -26.57
C SER A 518 -22.28 13.17 -28.00
N TRP A 519 -22.15 12.31 -29.02
CA TRP A 519 -22.32 12.63 -30.44
C TRP A 519 -21.40 13.80 -30.86
N GLY A 520 -20.16 13.77 -30.39
CA GLY A 520 -19.18 14.82 -30.66
C GLY A 520 -19.46 16.18 -29.98
N ARG A 521 -20.51 16.29 -29.16
CA ARG A 521 -20.82 17.52 -28.41
C ARG A 521 -19.62 17.99 -27.61
N ASN A 522 -19.30 19.28 -27.75
CA ASN A 522 -18.14 19.92 -27.13
C ASN A 522 -16.79 19.30 -27.55
N GLY A 523 -16.73 18.47 -28.59
CA GLY A 523 -15.54 17.71 -29.01
C GLY A 523 -14.30 18.57 -29.25
N ARG A 524 -14.46 19.80 -29.79
CA ARG A 524 -13.36 20.77 -29.94
C ARG A 524 -12.62 21.08 -28.63
N TRP A 525 -13.32 21.04 -27.49
CA TRP A 525 -12.72 21.28 -26.18
C TRP A 525 -11.99 20.05 -25.66
N LEU A 526 -12.46 18.84 -25.99
CA LEU A 526 -11.70 17.61 -25.74
C LEU A 526 -10.45 17.54 -26.61
N ALA A 527 -10.54 17.95 -27.87
CA ALA A 527 -9.39 18.08 -28.76
C ALA A 527 -8.38 19.12 -28.26
N ALA A 528 -8.86 20.30 -27.82
CA ALA A 528 -8.01 21.30 -27.17
C ALA A 528 -7.34 20.76 -25.89
N ALA A 529 -8.08 19.99 -25.09
CA ALA A 529 -7.53 19.34 -23.91
C ALA A 529 -6.45 18.31 -24.26
N ALA A 530 -6.67 17.50 -25.31
CA ALA A 530 -5.69 16.55 -25.81
C ALA A 530 -4.43 17.24 -26.33
N ALA A 531 -4.58 18.30 -27.15
CA ALA A 531 -3.46 19.07 -27.67
C ALA A 531 -2.62 19.70 -26.54
N LEU A 532 -3.27 20.32 -25.55
CA LEU A 532 -2.57 20.86 -24.39
C LEU A 532 -1.93 19.75 -23.53
N ALA A 533 -2.57 18.59 -23.37
CA ALA A 533 -1.99 17.47 -22.62
C ALA A 533 -0.72 16.95 -23.31
N VAL A 534 -0.74 16.79 -24.63
CA VAL A 534 0.42 16.40 -25.44
C VAL A 534 1.53 17.44 -25.32
N PHE A 535 1.21 18.75 -25.36
CA PHE A 535 2.20 19.79 -25.11
C PHE A 535 2.82 19.65 -23.71
N LEU A 536 2.00 19.58 -22.66
CA LEU A 536 2.47 19.52 -21.28
C LEU A 536 3.31 18.27 -20.97
N ALA A 537 2.98 17.11 -21.55
CA ALA A 537 3.75 15.88 -21.42
C ALA A 537 4.84 15.70 -22.50
N GLY A 538 4.89 16.62 -23.47
CA GLY A 538 5.68 16.53 -24.70
C GLY A 538 7.16 16.22 -24.48
N PRO A 539 7.87 16.93 -23.59
CA PRO A 539 9.28 16.64 -23.31
C PRO A 539 9.55 15.18 -22.94
N HIS A 540 8.71 14.59 -22.08
CA HIS A 540 8.90 13.19 -21.70
C HIS A 540 8.41 12.21 -22.77
N ILE A 541 7.36 12.55 -23.53
CA ILE A 541 6.97 11.76 -24.73
C ILE A 541 8.15 11.69 -25.70
N LEU A 542 8.79 12.82 -26.00
CA LEU A 542 9.96 12.87 -26.87
C LEU A 542 11.14 12.08 -26.30
N ASN A 543 11.38 12.14 -24.99
CA ASN A 543 12.37 11.31 -24.33
C ASN A 543 12.09 9.81 -24.56
N LEU A 544 10.87 9.35 -24.27
CA LEU A 544 10.49 7.95 -24.45
C LEU A 544 10.65 7.48 -25.90
N LEU A 545 10.30 8.32 -26.88
CA LEU A 545 10.50 8.01 -28.29
C LEU A 545 11.98 7.87 -28.68
N ARG A 546 12.90 8.49 -27.92
CA ARG A 546 14.36 8.39 -28.14
C ARG A 546 14.99 7.20 -27.41
N VAL A 547 14.53 6.91 -26.19
CA VAL A 547 15.19 5.93 -25.30
C VAL A 547 14.54 4.55 -25.28
N THR A 548 13.38 4.40 -25.91
CA THR A 548 12.70 3.12 -26.08
C THR A 548 12.55 2.78 -27.56
N GLU A 549 12.14 1.54 -27.85
CA GLU A 549 11.77 1.10 -29.20
C GLU A 549 10.23 0.92 -29.23
N PRO A 550 9.44 1.98 -29.54
CA PRO A 550 7.99 1.94 -29.34
C PRO A 550 7.30 0.93 -30.25
N VAL A 551 7.79 0.77 -31.49
CA VAL A 551 7.25 -0.18 -32.47
C VAL A 551 7.45 -1.60 -31.98
N GLU A 552 8.67 -1.94 -31.57
CA GLU A 552 8.98 -3.25 -31.00
C GLU A 552 8.14 -3.51 -29.75
N THR A 553 8.06 -2.54 -28.83
CA THR A 553 7.27 -2.67 -27.59
C THR A 553 5.79 -2.95 -27.87
N VAL A 554 5.20 -2.29 -28.87
CA VAL A 554 3.80 -2.50 -29.26
C VAL A 554 3.60 -3.89 -29.88
N GLN A 555 4.55 -4.37 -30.66
CA GLN A 555 4.47 -5.64 -31.39
C GLN A 555 4.92 -6.86 -30.56
N HIS A 556 5.75 -6.64 -29.54
CA HIS A 556 6.32 -7.68 -28.69
C HIS A 556 5.22 -8.35 -27.88
N ARG A 557 5.17 -9.68 -27.97
CA ARG A 557 4.23 -10.53 -27.23
C ARG A 557 4.93 -11.16 -26.05
N ILE A 558 4.27 -11.13 -24.90
CA ILE A 558 4.72 -11.83 -23.69
C ILE A 558 3.73 -12.97 -23.47
N GLU A 559 4.24 -14.20 -23.44
CA GLU A 559 3.42 -15.39 -23.23
C GLU A 559 2.67 -15.30 -21.88
N ASN A 560 1.41 -15.73 -21.84
CA ASN A 560 0.55 -15.71 -20.63
C ASN A 560 0.36 -14.34 -19.96
N TYR A 561 0.77 -13.24 -20.61
CA TYR A 561 0.71 -11.89 -20.03
C TYR A 561 -0.72 -11.40 -19.77
N ASN A 562 -1.67 -11.86 -20.60
CA ASN A 562 -3.10 -11.57 -20.48
C ASN A 562 -3.91 -12.72 -19.86
N THR A 563 -3.27 -13.59 -19.07
CA THR A 563 -3.98 -14.58 -18.26
C THR A 563 -4.84 -13.89 -17.20
N PHE A 564 -6.13 -14.21 -17.16
CA PHE A 564 -7.05 -13.59 -16.21
C PHE A 564 -6.67 -13.96 -14.76
N PRO A 565 -6.55 -12.98 -13.85
CA PRO A 565 -6.08 -13.23 -12.50
C PRO A 565 -7.21 -13.77 -11.60
N VAL A 566 -7.60 -15.03 -11.80
CA VAL A 566 -8.71 -15.68 -11.07
C VAL A 566 -8.53 -15.62 -9.56
N ALA A 567 -7.27 -15.64 -9.09
CA ALA A 567 -6.95 -15.53 -7.67
C ALA A 567 -7.58 -14.30 -7.01
N TYR A 568 -7.63 -13.14 -7.67
CA TYR A 568 -8.21 -11.93 -7.09
C TYR A 568 -9.71 -12.03 -6.82
N LEU A 569 -10.43 -12.90 -7.53
CA LEU A 569 -11.84 -13.14 -7.26
C LEU A 569 -12.05 -13.81 -5.90
N ASN A 570 -11.07 -14.56 -5.41
CA ASN A 570 -11.13 -15.29 -4.15
C ASN A 570 -10.70 -14.48 -2.93
N VAL A 571 -10.21 -13.25 -3.12
CA VAL A 571 -9.67 -12.45 -2.03
C VAL A 571 -10.72 -11.51 -1.47
N GLY A 572 -10.78 -11.41 -0.14
CA GLY A 572 -11.69 -10.50 0.56
C GLY A 572 -13.14 -10.68 0.11
N TRP A 573 -13.76 -9.56 -0.31
CA TRP A 573 -15.17 -9.49 -0.72
C TRP A 573 -15.36 -9.30 -2.22
N GLU A 574 -14.32 -9.53 -3.03
CA GLU A 574 -14.36 -9.25 -4.47
C GLU A 574 -15.51 -10.00 -5.17
N ARG A 575 -15.61 -11.32 -4.99
CA ARG A 575 -16.71 -12.15 -5.53
C ARG A 575 -18.10 -11.62 -5.15
N PRO A 576 -18.45 -11.44 -3.86
CA PRO A 576 -19.73 -10.87 -3.45
C PRO A 576 -20.06 -9.53 -4.14
N PHE A 577 -19.11 -8.58 -4.19
CA PHE A 577 -19.37 -7.28 -4.82
C PHE A 577 -19.58 -7.38 -6.33
N LEU A 578 -18.86 -8.28 -7.01
CA LEU A 578 -19.07 -8.55 -8.43
C LEU A 578 -20.44 -9.18 -8.71
N TYR A 579 -20.91 -10.11 -7.87
CA TYR A 579 -22.26 -10.67 -8.00
C TYR A 579 -23.34 -9.61 -7.76
N VAL A 580 -23.19 -8.78 -6.73
CA VAL A 580 -24.10 -7.66 -6.47
C VAL A 580 -24.10 -6.69 -7.65
N ALA A 581 -22.93 -6.38 -8.23
CA ALA A 581 -22.84 -5.52 -9.39
C ALA A 581 -23.51 -6.14 -10.63
N GLY A 582 -23.33 -7.44 -10.87
CA GLY A 582 -23.99 -8.19 -11.96
C GLY A 582 -25.52 -8.17 -11.82
N GLY A 583 -26.04 -8.47 -10.64
CA GLY A 583 -27.49 -8.41 -10.37
C GLY A 583 -28.06 -6.99 -10.54
N LEU A 584 -27.36 -5.97 -10.01
CA LEU A 584 -27.74 -4.57 -10.18
C LEU A 584 -27.65 -4.10 -11.64
N PHE A 585 -26.73 -4.65 -12.43
CA PHE A 585 -26.63 -4.37 -13.86
C PHE A 585 -27.86 -4.89 -14.62
N VAL A 586 -28.32 -6.11 -14.34
CA VAL A 586 -29.57 -6.63 -14.92
C VAL A 586 -30.75 -5.74 -14.54
N LEU A 587 -30.86 -5.34 -13.27
CA LEU A 587 -31.91 -4.43 -12.80
C LEU A 587 -31.80 -3.02 -13.41
N LEU A 588 -30.60 -2.58 -13.80
CA LEU A 588 -30.35 -1.30 -14.48
C LEU A 588 -30.91 -1.28 -15.90
N LEU A 589 -31.05 -2.44 -16.57
CA LEU A 589 -31.57 -2.52 -17.93
C LEU A 589 -33.02 -2.03 -18.02
N ILE A 590 -33.86 -2.28 -17.01
CA ILE A 590 -35.26 -1.84 -16.98
C ILE A 590 -35.38 -0.30 -17.13
N PRO A 591 -34.77 0.53 -16.26
CA PRO A 591 -34.79 1.98 -16.45
C PRO A 591 -34.01 2.46 -17.67
N ALA A 592 -33.02 1.69 -18.16
CA ALA A 592 -32.27 2.03 -19.37
C ALA A 592 -33.13 1.90 -20.63
N LEU A 593 -33.89 0.80 -20.75
CA LEU A 593 -34.90 0.59 -21.80
C LEU A 593 -35.97 1.68 -21.77
N ARG A 594 -36.34 2.15 -20.57
CA ARG A 594 -37.22 3.33 -20.37
C ARG A 594 -36.52 4.68 -20.59
N ARG A 595 -35.33 4.69 -21.21
CA ARG A 595 -34.53 5.87 -21.58
C ARG A 595 -34.31 6.85 -20.43
N ARG A 596 -34.20 6.36 -19.19
CA ARG A 596 -34.00 7.22 -18.03
C ARG A 596 -32.56 7.76 -18.03
N ARG A 597 -32.39 9.06 -18.26
CA ARG A 597 -31.08 9.77 -18.35
C ARG A 597 -30.03 9.44 -17.28
N TRP A 598 -30.42 8.93 -16.12
CA TRP A 598 -29.47 8.59 -15.06
C TRP A 598 -28.72 7.28 -15.30
N THR A 599 -29.23 6.39 -16.16
CA THR A 599 -28.59 5.11 -16.47
C THR A 599 -27.38 5.26 -17.37
N THR A 600 -27.21 6.41 -18.04
CA THR A 600 -26.09 6.65 -18.96
C THR A 600 -24.73 6.55 -18.26
N ALA A 601 -24.56 7.16 -17.08
CA ALA A 601 -23.29 7.11 -16.35
C ALA A 601 -22.92 5.68 -15.88
N PRO A 602 -23.80 4.91 -15.19
CA PRO A 602 -23.47 3.55 -14.80
C PRO A 602 -23.28 2.60 -15.99
N LEU A 603 -24.06 2.74 -17.07
CA LEU A 603 -23.84 1.96 -18.30
C LEU A 603 -22.51 2.29 -18.97
N LEU A 604 -22.09 3.57 -18.96
CA LEU A 604 -20.78 3.98 -19.45
C LEU A 604 -19.65 3.30 -18.66
N LEU A 605 -19.76 3.22 -17.33
CA LEU A 605 -18.73 2.57 -16.50
C LEU A 605 -18.62 1.08 -16.83
N VAL A 606 -19.75 0.38 -16.97
CA VAL A 606 -19.77 -1.04 -17.38
C VAL A 606 -19.23 -1.21 -18.80
N GLY A 607 -19.66 -0.36 -19.73
CA GLY A 607 -19.20 -0.38 -21.12
C GLY A 607 -17.70 -0.10 -21.25
N TRP A 608 -17.16 0.81 -20.44
CA TRP A 608 -15.72 1.08 -20.39
C TRP A 608 -14.94 -0.15 -19.93
N VAL A 609 -15.35 -0.80 -18.84
CA VAL A 609 -14.73 -2.05 -18.35
C VAL A 609 -14.81 -3.15 -19.41
N ALA A 610 -15.96 -3.32 -20.06
CA ALA A 610 -16.15 -4.30 -21.13
C ALA A 610 -15.23 -4.04 -22.33
N VAL A 611 -15.11 -2.79 -22.79
CA VAL A 611 -14.20 -2.41 -23.88
C VAL A 611 -12.75 -2.68 -23.50
N LEU A 612 -12.33 -2.35 -22.27
CA LEU A 612 -10.97 -2.68 -21.81
C LEU A 612 -10.72 -4.19 -21.81
N PHE A 613 -11.68 -5.01 -21.37
CA PHE A 613 -11.55 -6.47 -21.42
C PHE A 613 -11.44 -6.98 -22.86
N ILE A 614 -12.23 -6.44 -23.79
CA ILE A 614 -12.17 -6.81 -25.21
C ILE A 614 -10.80 -6.45 -25.80
N LEU A 615 -10.31 -5.23 -25.57
CA LEU A 615 -9.01 -4.76 -26.08
C LEU A 615 -7.84 -5.59 -25.53
N LEU A 616 -7.92 -6.01 -24.26
CA LEU A 616 -6.86 -6.80 -23.61
C LEU A 616 -7.01 -8.31 -23.79
N SER A 617 -8.13 -8.77 -24.37
CA SER A 617 -8.34 -10.18 -24.75
C SER A 617 -8.10 -10.41 -26.24
N GLY A 618 -7.26 -9.57 -26.85
CA GLY A 618 -7.02 -9.52 -28.30
C GLY A 618 -6.68 -10.87 -28.91
N ALA A 619 -5.76 -11.65 -28.31
CA ALA A 619 -5.39 -12.95 -28.88
C ALA A 619 -6.57 -13.93 -28.93
N ARG A 620 -7.51 -13.86 -27.98
CA ARG A 620 -8.72 -14.71 -27.99
C ARG A 620 -9.69 -14.33 -29.10
N LEU A 621 -9.55 -13.12 -29.66
CA LEU A 621 -10.38 -12.57 -30.73
C LEU A 621 -9.62 -12.49 -32.07
N GLY A 622 -8.40 -13.03 -32.15
CA GLY A 622 -7.55 -12.95 -33.35
C GLY A 622 -6.91 -11.58 -33.60
N LEU A 623 -6.92 -10.68 -32.62
CA LEU A 623 -6.30 -9.35 -32.69
C LEU A 623 -4.88 -9.35 -32.10
N PRO A 624 -3.96 -8.49 -32.59
CA PRO A 624 -2.62 -8.38 -32.03
C PRO A 624 -2.65 -7.91 -30.57
N GLU A 625 -1.84 -8.54 -29.73
CA GLU A 625 -1.63 -8.13 -28.33
C GLU A 625 -0.39 -7.24 -28.20
N THR A 626 -0.38 -6.39 -27.17
CA THR A 626 0.71 -5.47 -26.86
C THR A 626 1.31 -5.76 -25.48
N SER A 627 2.62 -5.57 -25.32
CA SER A 627 3.28 -5.65 -24.02
C SER A 627 3.02 -4.43 -23.10
N LEU A 628 2.48 -3.34 -23.66
CA LEU A 628 2.29 -2.06 -22.94
C LEU A 628 1.29 -2.17 -21.77
N VAL A 629 0.22 -2.93 -21.96
CA VAL A 629 -0.87 -3.08 -21.00
C VAL A 629 -1.27 -4.54 -20.89
N ASN A 630 -1.74 -4.95 -19.71
CA ASN A 630 -2.20 -6.31 -19.48
C ASN A 630 -3.47 -6.36 -18.62
N ILE A 631 -4.15 -7.51 -18.69
CA ILE A 631 -5.38 -7.76 -17.96
C ILE A 631 -5.21 -7.68 -16.44
N ASN A 632 -4.05 -8.05 -15.89
CA ASN A 632 -3.78 -7.97 -14.47
C ASN A 632 -3.77 -6.50 -14.00
N SER A 633 -3.00 -5.65 -14.68
CA SER A 633 -2.90 -4.21 -14.40
C SER A 633 -4.23 -3.49 -14.60
N MET A 634 -5.06 -3.96 -15.53
CA MET A 634 -6.42 -3.47 -15.72
C MET A 634 -7.35 -3.91 -14.59
N TYR A 635 -7.34 -5.19 -14.20
CA TYR A 635 -8.23 -5.70 -13.16
C TYR A 635 -8.08 -4.91 -11.86
N ILE A 636 -6.84 -4.64 -11.47
CA ILE A 636 -6.57 -3.96 -10.20
C ILE A 636 -7.03 -2.49 -10.18
N ILE A 637 -7.51 -1.89 -11.29
CA ILE A 637 -8.16 -0.56 -11.30
C ILE A 637 -9.70 -0.63 -11.39
N VAL A 638 -10.28 -1.82 -11.61
CA VAL A 638 -11.74 -2.02 -11.79
C VAL A 638 -12.54 -1.62 -10.54
N PHE A 639 -11.90 -1.57 -9.36
CA PHE A 639 -12.52 -1.06 -8.14
C PHE A 639 -13.06 0.38 -8.29
N ILE A 640 -12.48 1.20 -9.18
CA ILE A 640 -12.94 2.58 -9.47
C ILE A 640 -14.32 2.56 -10.16
N PRO A 641 -14.49 2.00 -11.36
CA PRO A 641 -15.80 1.93 -11.99
C PRO A 641 -16.80 1.10 -11.18
N LEU A 642 -16.36 0.05 -10.48
CA LEU A 642 -17.22 -0.77 -9.62
C LEU A 642 -17.79 0.04 -8.45
N SER A 643 -16.96 0.77 -7.69
CA SER A 643 -17.42 1.59 -6.57
C SER A 643 -18.35 2.71 -7.02
N LEU A 644 -18.05 3.37 -8.15
CA LEU A 644 -18.90 4.40 -8.73
C LEU A 644 -20.24 3.84 -9.21
N PHE A 645 -20.24 2.69 -9.87
CA PHE A 645 -21.45 2.00 -10.31
C PHE A 645 -22.36 1.64 -9.12
N LEU A 646 -21.80 0.96 -8.11
CA LEU A 646 -22.52 0.56 -6.91
C LEU A 646 -23.00 1.80 -6.15
N GLY A 647 -22.16 2.83 -6.00
CA GLY A 647 -22.52 4.07 -5.32
C GLY A 647 -23.69 4.80 -5.99
N ILE A 648 -23.69 4.86 -7.33
CA ILE A 648 -24.81 5.39 -8.12
C ILE A 648 -26.07 4.56 -7.90
N ALA A 649 -25.97 3.23 -7.97
CA ALA A 649 -27.11 2.32 -7.81
C ALA A 649 -27.72 2.43 -6.41
N ILE A 650 -26.90 2.44 -5.35
CA ILE A 650 -27.34 2.59 -3.95
C ILE A 650 -28.05 3.94 -3.75
N ALA A 651 -27.47 5.04 -4.24
CA ALA A 651 -28.09 6.36 -4.13
C ALA A 651 -29.44 6.44 -4.88
N ARG A 652 -29.59 5.64 -5.93
CA ARG A 652 -30.84 5.52 -6.70
C ARG A 652 -31.87 4.69 -5.97
N PHE A 653 -31.48 3.54 -5.44
CA PHE A 653 -32.29 2.67 -4.59
C PHE A 653 -32.82 3.44 -3.38
N TRP A 654 -31.97 4.17 -2.66
CA TRP A 654 -32.38 4.90 -1.46
C TRP A 654 -33.45 5.96 -1.74
N ARG A 655 -33.32 6.66 -2.87
CA ARG A 655 -34.34 7.64 -3.27
C ARG A 655 -35.64 6.98 -3.72
N TRP A 656 -35.59 5.78 -4.29
CA TRP A 656 -36.78 4.99 -4.59
C TRP A 656 -37.45 4.51 -3.29
N LEU A 657 -36.67 4.01 -2.33
CA LEU A 657 -37.16 3.50 -1.05
C LEU A 657 -37.87 4.59 -0.24
N ARG A 658 -37.30 5.80 -0.16
CA ARG A 658 -37.91 6.96 0.54
C ARG A 658 -39.28 7.39 0.01
N ARG A 659 -39.72 6.87 -1.14
CA ARG A 659 -41.05 7.15 -1.74
C ARG A 659 -42.05 6.03 -1.47
N ARG A 660 -41.66 4.97 -0.74
CA ARG A 660 -42.51 3.81 -0.44
C ARG A 660 -43.21 3.96 0.90
N HIS A 661 -44.16 3.07 1.17
CA HIS A 661 -44.84 2.99 2.46
C HIS A 661 -43.84 2.83 3.61
N TRP A 662 -44.20 3.28 4.81
CA TRP A 662 -43.28 3.38 5.94
C TRP A 662 -42.71 2.02 6.38
N ILE A 663 -43.47 0.93 6.24
CA ILE A 663 -42.99 -0.43 6.55
C ILE A 663 -41.78 -0.79 5.68
N TRP A 664 -41.88 -0.58 4.36
CA TRP A 664 -40.78 -0.86 3.43
C TRP A 664 -39.57 0.02 3.69
N GLN A 665 -39.79 1.29 4.03
CA GLN A 665 -38.73 2.18 4.45
C GLN A 665 -38.05 1.65 5.72
N ALA A 666 -38.79 1.25 6.76
CA ALA A 666 -38.24 0.69 8.00
C ALA A 666 -37.43 -0.59 7.72
N VAL A 667 -38.00 -1.57 7.02
CA VAL A 667 -37.31 -2.80 6.62
C VAL A 667 -36.02 -2.47 5.85
N GLY A 668 -36.11 -1.60 4.85
CA GLY A 668 -34.94 -1.20 4.06
C GLY A 668 -33.89 -0.47 4.90
N TRP A 669 -34.27 0.35 5.88
CA TRP A 669 -33.35 0.99 6.84
C TRP A 669 -32.63 -0.05 7.71
N PHE A 670 -33.34 -1.05 8.25
CA PHE A 670 -32.74 -2.12 9.05
C PHE A 670 -31.80 -2.99 8.22
N VAL A 671 -32.23 -3.44 7.04
CA VAL A 671 -31.41 -4.29 6.16
C VAL A 671 -30.16 -3.55 5.68
N THR A 672 -30.29 -2.29 5.25
CA THR A 672 -29.14 -1.50 4.79
C THR A 672 -28.21 -1.10 5.93
N GLY A 673 -28.76 -0.73 7.10
CA GLY A 673 -27.97 -0.47 8.30
C GLY A 673 -27.18 -1.70 8.73
N ALA A 674 -27.81 -2.87 8.69
CA ALA A 674 -27.16 -4.13 9.01
C ALA A 674 -26.05 -4.48 8.02
N GLY A 675 -26.33 -4.39 6.71
CA GLY A 675 -25.34 -4.63 5.67
C GLY A 675 -24.16 -3.66 5.75
N ILE A 676 -24.39 -2.37 5.94
CA ILE A 676 -23.32 -1.37 6.09
C ILE A 676 -22.47 -1.66 7.33
N THR A 677 -23.10 -2.05 8.44
CA THR A 677 -22.39 -2.37 9.68
C THR A 677 -21.50 -3.60 9.52
N ALA A 678 -22.02 -4.68 8.92
CA ALA A 678 -21.25 -5.88 8.67
C ALA A 678 -20.07 -5.61 7.72
N VAL A 679 -20.32 -4.87 6.62
CA VAL A 679 -19.30 -4.46 5.64
C VAL A 679 -18.27 -3.51 6.26
N PHE A 680 -18.68 -2.65 7.20
CA PHE A 680 -17.79 -1.75 7.93
C PHE A 680 -16.86 -2.53 8.86
N ILE A 681 -17.41 -3.39 9.72
CA ILE A 681 -16.62 -4.17 10.69
C ILE A 681 -15.65 -5.11 9.97
N PHE A 682 -16.14 -5.87 8.98
CA PHE A 682 -15.27 -6.72 8.19
C PHE A 682 -14.23 -5.90 7.42
N GLY A 683 -14.65 -4.78 6.81
CA GLY A 683 -13.77 -3.88 6.10
C GLY A 683 -12.63 -3.40 6.99
N LEU A 684 -12.90 -2.97 8.23
CA LEU A 684 -11.85 -2.58 9.17
C LEU A 684 -10.83 -3.69 9.40
N HIS A 685 -11.29 -4.90 9.72
CA HIS A 685 -10.40 -6.05 9.95
C HIS A 685 -9.55 -6.35 8.70
N GLN A 686 -10.19 -6.46 7.53
CA GLN A 686 -9.50 -6.72 6.25
C GLN A 686 -8.43 -5.66 5.95
N GLN A 687 -8.72 -4.38 6.23
CA GLN A 687 -7.77 -3.29 5.97
C GLN A 687 -6.58 -3.35 6.93
N ILE A 688 -6.79 -3.67 8.21
CA ILE A 688 -5.70 -3.80 9.19
C ILE A 688 -4.78 -4.98 8.85
N THR A 689 -5.32 -6.06 8.27
CA THR A 689 -4.58 -7.27 7.91
C THR A 689 -4.34 -7.42 6.40
N VAL A 690 -4.39 -6.31 5.64
CA VAL A 690 -4.39 -6.37 4.17
C VAL A 690 -3.04 -6.78 3.58
N LEU A 691 -1.95 -6.59 4.32
CA LEU A 691 -0.60 -6.82 3.85
C LEU A 691 -0.32 -8.30 3.57
N ASN A 692 0.37 -8.56 2.46
CA ASN A 692 0.93 -9.88 2.20
C ASN A 692 2.30 -10.00 2.86
N SER A 693 2.42 -10.82 3.90
CA SER A 693 3.69 -11.02 4.64
C SER A 693 4.84 -11.50 3.76
N GLN A 694 4.58 -12.29 2.71
CA GLN A 694 5.61 -12.76 1.78
C GLN A 694 6.30 -11.61 1.03
N THR A 695 5.64 -10.46 0.94
CA THR A 695 6.15 -9.28 0.24
C THR A 695 7.02 -8.38 1.11
N VAL A 696 7.07 -8.60 2.42
CA VAL A 696 7.93 -7.86 3.34
C VAL A 696 9.34 -8.43 3.23
N LEU A 697 10.21 -7.71 2.52
CA LEU A 697 11.59 -8.14 2.26
C LEU A 697 12.57 -7.58 3.31
N ALA A 698 12.29 -6.37 3.82
CA ALA A 698 13.13 -5.66 4.78
C ALA A 698 12.35 -5.36 6.06
N TYR A 699 13.03 -5.49 7.19
CA TYR A 699 12.52 -5.37 8.56
C TYR A 699 13.18 -4.19 9.28
N PRO A 700 12.64 -3.74 10.43
CA PRO A 700 13.24 -2.65 11.20
C PRO A 700 14.73 -2.83 11.53
N ALA A 701 15.18 -4.07 11.77
CA ALA A 701 16.59 -4.37 12.02
C ALA A 701 17.50 -4.02 10.81
N ASP A 702 17.01 -4.19 9.58
CA ASP A 702 17.76 -3.85 8.36
C ASP A 702 18.06 -2.35 8.28
N LEU A 703 17.18 -1.49 8.81
CA LEU A 703 17.42 -0.04 8.83
C LEU A 703 18.64 0.31 9.69
N ALA A 704 18.81 -0.34 10.84
CA ALA A 704 19.96 -0.15 11.71
C ALA A 704 21.25 -0.70 11.07
N GLY A 705 21.19 -1.88 10.45
CA GLY A 705 22.33 -2.47 9.75
C GLY A 705 22.78 -1.66 8.53
N LEU A 706 21.84 -1.11 7.74
CA LEU A 706 22.15 -0.24 6.61
C LEU A 706 22.73 1.11 7.06
N ALA A 707 22.23 1.68 8.16
CA ALA A 707 22.81 2.89 8.75
C ALA A 707 24.23 2.65 9.28
N TRP A 708 24.48 1.49 9.90
CA TRP A 708 25.82 1.09 10.32
C TRP A 708 26.74 0.93 9.09
N LEU A 709 26.27 0.27 8.03
CA LEU A 709 27.01 0.10 6.79
C LEU A 709 27.39 1.46 6.17
N ASP A 710 26.44 2.39 6.11
CA ASP A 710 26.68 3.73 5.57
C ASP A 710 27.73 4.53 6.35
N ALA A 711 27.79 4.34 7.67
CA ALA A 711 28.72 5.04 8.55
C ALA A 711 30.12 4.40 8.64
N ASN A 712 30.27 3.10 8.35
CA ASN A 712 31.50 2.35 8.67
C ASN A 712 32.22 1.74 7.45
N VAL A 713 31.57 1.68 6.29
CA VAL A 713 32.15 1.08 5.07
C VAL A 713 32.58 2.19 4.09
N PRO A 714 33.68 2.07 3.34
CA PRO A 714 34.06 3.05 2.32
C PRO A 714 32.95 3.31 1.29
N SER A 715 32.86 4.53 0.75
CA SER A 715 31.80 4.94 -0.19
C SER A 715 31.92 4.32 -1.58
N ASP A 716 33.11 3.87 -1.95
CA ASP A 716 33.46 3.21 -3.21
C ASP A 716 33.42 1.67 -3.13
N ALA A 717 33.11 1.11 -1.95
CA ALA A 717 33.05 -0.33 -1.75
C ALA A 717 31.86 -0.97 -2.48
N LYS A 718 32.08 -2.18 -2.99
CA LYS A 718 31.03 -3.02 -3.58
C LYS A 718 30.50 -4.04 -2.58
N ILE A 719 29.19 -4.03 -2.39
CA ILE A 719 28.52 -4.86 -1.37
C ILE A 719 27.69 -5.97 -2.03
N ALA A 720 28.02 -7.22 -1.73
CA ALA A 720 27.19 -8.35 -2.11
C ALA A 720 25.99 -8.51 -1.16
N ALA A 721 24.83 -8.82 -1.73
CA ALA A 721 23.64 -9.19 -0.97
C ALA A 721 22.86 -10.29 -1.66
N SER A 722 22.02 -10.99 -0.90
CA SER A 722 21.25 -12.13 -1.40
C SER A 722 20.16 -11.69 -2.38
N SER A 723 19.83 -12.58 -3.30
CA SER A 723 18.83 -12.32 -4.34
C SER A 723 18.05 -13.58 -4.70
N TRP A 724 17.00 -13.41 -5.50
CA TRP A 724 16.28 -14.53 -6.12
C TRP A 724 15.84 -14.19 -7.54
N LYS A 725 15.63 -15.22 -8.38
CA LYS A 725 15.08 -15.07 -9.72
C LYS A 725 13.59 -14.68 -9.62
N TRP A 726 13.30 -13.40 -9.85
CA TRP A 726 11.98 -12.82 -9.58
C TRP A 726 11.02 -12.91 -10.77
N LEU A 727 11.43 -12.42 -11.94
CA LEU A 727 10.55 -12.33 -13.10
C LEU A 727 11.33 -12.53 -14.41
N GLY A 728 11.02 -13.63 -15.10
CA GLY A 728 11.82 -14.05 -16.26
C GLY A 728 13.27 -14.23 -15.86
N GLU A 729 14.20 -13.60 -16.58
CA GLU A 729 15.64 -13.59 -16.26
C GLU A 729 16.06 -12.50 -15.27
N THR A 730 15.12 -11.74 -14.71
CA THR A 730 15.40 -10.63 -13.79
C THR A 730 15.52 -11.12 -12.36
N TRP A 731 16.62 -10.74 -11.71
CA TRP A 731 16.87 -10.98 -10.29
C TRP A 731 16.48 -9.78 -9.43
N ALA A 732 16.03 -10.02 -8.19
CA ALA A 732 15.73 -8.99 -7.20
C ALA A 732 16.31 -9.37 -5.83
N GLY A 733 16.64 -8.38 -5.00
CA GLY A 733 17.26 -8.60 -3.69
C GLY A 733 16.27 -9.19 -2.68
N SER A 734 16.64 -10.30 -2.02
CA SER A 734 15.77 -11.15 -1.16
C SER A 734 15.47 -10.60 0.22
N ASP A 735 16.21 -9.57 0.64
CA ASP A 735 16.16 -9.01 1.99
C ASP A 735 16.41 -7.48 1.99
N GLY A 736 16.79 -6.93 3.14
CA GLY A 736 17.21 -5.54 3.30
C GLY A 736 18.31 -5.07 2.34
N GLY A 737 19.10 -5.98 1.78
CA GLY A 737 20.17 -5.67 0.83
C GLY A 737 19.69 -4.96 -0.44
N ALA A 738 18.42 -5.13 -0.82
CA ALA A 738 17.82 -4.40 -1.94
C ALA A 738 17.81 -2.86 -1.73
N TRP A 739 18.05 -2.39 -0.50
CA TRP A 739 18.05 -0.99 -0.11
C TRP A 739 19.46 -0.38 0.04
N ILE A 740 20.54 -1.14 -0.20
CA ILE A 740 21.92 -0.63 -0.11
C ILE A 740 22.11 0.56 -1.04
N LEU A 741 21.95 0.36 -2.36
CA LEU A 741 22.17 1.42 -3.34
C LEU A 741 21.33 2.69 -3.10
N PRO A 742 19.98 2.61 -2.92
CA PRO A 742 19.17 3.82 -2.76
C PRO A 742 19.39 4.57 -1.44
N LEU A 743 19.96 3.94 -0.41
CA LEU A 743 20.18 4.58 0.89
C LEU A 743 21.62 5.00 1.15
N THR A 744 22.59 4.30 0.56
CA THR A 744 24.01 4.50 0.87
C THR A 744 24.85 4.91 -0.34
N GLY A 745 24.27 4.86 -1.55
CA GLY A 745 24.96 5.17 -2.81
C GLY A 745 26.04 4.18 -3.24
N ARG A 746 26.32 3.15 -2.43
CA ARG A 746 27.37 2.14 -2.70
C ARG A 746 26.93 1.15 -3.76
N GLU A 747 27.90 0.69 -4.54
CA GLU A 747 27.68 -0.36 -5.53
C GLU A 747 27.23 -1.64 -4.83
N THR A 748 26.30 -2.36 -5.47
CA THR A 748 25.82 -3.65 -4.95
C THR A 748 25.64 -4.65 -6.07
N THR A 749 25.76 -5.94 -5.74
CA THR A 749 25.55 -7.05 -6.66
C THR A 749 24.08 -7.30 -6.99
N ILE A 750 23.16 -6.58 -6.32
CA ILE A 750 21.72 -6.67 -6.58
C ILE A 750 21.03 -5.31 -6.47
N PRO A 751 21.31 -4.38 -7.39
CA PRO A 751 20.67 -3.08 -7.37
C PRO A 751 19.16 -3.18 -7.68
N PRO A 752 18.37 -2.13 -7.38
CA PRO A 752 16.99 -2.05 -7.81
C PRO A 752 16.85 -2.23 -9.33
N ILE A 753 15.72 -2.83 -9.73
CA ILE A 753 15.52 -3.50 -11.04
C ILE A 753 15.80 -2.65 -12.29
N ASP A 754 15.95 -1.34 -12.20
CA ASP A 754 16.26 -0.44 -13.32
C ASP A 754 17.62 -0.76 -13.99
N TYR A 755 18.47 -1.58 -13.36
CA TYR A 755 19.67 -2.16 -13.98
C TYR A 755 19.36 -2.93 -15.29
N ILE A 756 18.13 -3.44 -15.47
CA ILE A 756 17.70 -4.11 -16.71
C ILE A 756 17.79 -3.22 -17.96
N TYR A 757 17.85 -1.90 -17.79
CA TYR A 757 17.94 -0.96 -18.91
C TYR A 757 19.35 -0.83 -19.49
N ASN A 758 20.38 -1.44 -18.89
CA ASN A 758 21.69 -1.63 -19.49
C ASN A 758 21.91 -3.12 -19.76
N ARG A 759 22.12 -3.51 -21.02
CA ARG A 759 22.21 -4.93 -21.43
C ARG A 759 23.42 -5.66 -20.85
N ASP A 760 24.57 -4.99 -20.79
CA ASP A 760 25.81 -5.60 -20.31
C ASP A 760 25.81 -5.69 -18.79
N TYR A 761 25.35 -4.64 -18.12
CA TYR A 761 25.18 -4.64 -16.68
C TYR A 761 24.11 -5.65 -16.24
N PHE A 762 22.98 -5.75 -16.95
CA PHE A 762 21.97 -6.79 -16.74
C PHE A 762 22.55 -8.20 -16.83
N ARG A 763 23.40 -8.45 -17.84
CA ARG A 763 24.11 -9.72 -18.01
C ARG A 763 25.02 -10.00 -16.81
N GLY A 764 25.85 -9.04 -16.42
CA GLY A 764 26.78 -9.20 -15.30
C GLY A 764 26.08 -9.48 -13.97
N ILE A 765 25.01 -8.74 -13.66
CA ILE A 765 24.19 -8.99 -12.46
C ILE A 765 23.56 -10.39 -12.51
N ARG A 766 23.02 -10.82 -13.66
CA ARG A 766 22.44 -12.15 -13.81
C ARG A 766 23.49 -13.25 -13.61
N GLU A 767 24.65 -13.13 -14.25
CA GLU A 767 25.74 -14.11 -14.17
C GLU A 767 26.30 -14.22 -12.74
N PHE A 768 26.51 -13.09 -12.08
CA PHE A 768 26.92 -13.07 -10.66
C PHE A 768 25.92 -13.82 -9.78
N ASN A 769 24.63 -13.48 -9.88
CA ASN A 769 23.62 -14.05 -8.98
C ASN A 769 23.32 -15.53 -9.28
N GLN A 770 23.44 -15.95 -10.54
CA GLN A 770 23.38 -17.36 -10.89
C GLN A 770 24.55 -18.13 -10.28
N ALA A 771 25.78 -17.66 -10.50
CA ALA A 771 26.98 -18.29 -9.93
C ALA A 771 26.96 -18.29 -8.40
N ALA A 772 26.52 -17.20 -7.75
CA ALA A 772 26.37 -17.13 -6.30
C ALA A 772 25.37 -18.16 -5.76
N THR A 773 24.27 -18.42 -6.47
CA THR A 773 23.29 -19.44 -6.07
C THR A 773 23.83 -20.86 -6.24
N ASP A 774 24.79 -21.06 -7.15
CA ASP A 774 25.44 -22.35 -7.41
C ASP A 774 26.62 -22.64 -6.44
N VAL A 775 27.02 -21.68 -5.59
CA VAL A 775 28.04 -21.90 -4.55
C VAL A 775 27.49 -22.87 -3.50
N ALA A 776 28.08 -24.06 -3.43
CA ALA A 776 27.62 -25.12 -2.53
C ALA A 776 27.90 -24.84 -1.04
N ASP A 777 29.02 -24.18 -0.73
CA ASP A 777 29.43 -23.89 0.65
C ASP A 777 30.19 -22.56 0.75
N TRP A 778 29.57 -21.58 1.42
CA TRP A 778 30.18 -20.28 1.68
C TRP A 778 31.26 -20.29 2.77
N ALA A 779 31.42 -21.40 3.51
CA ALA A 779 32.51 -21.57 4.47
C ALA A 779 33.86 -21.86 3.78
N ALA A 780 33.83 -22.29 2.51
CA ALA A 780 35.04 -22.60 1.76
C ALA A 780 35.85 -21.31 1.43
N PRO A 781 37.19 -21.28 1.64
CA PRO A 781 38.03 -20.14 1.26
C PRO A 781 37.84 -19.70 -0.20
N ALA A 782 37.64 -20.68 -1.10
CA ALA A 782 37.38 -20.43 -2.53
C ALA A 782 36.16 -19.53 -2.78
N ALA A 783 35.16 -19.51 -1.90
CA ALA A 783 34.01 -18.63 -2.03
C ALA A 783 34.37 -17.15 -1.76
N ALA A 784 35.28 -16.89 -0.82
CA ALA A 784 35.81 -15.56 -0.56
C ALA A 784 36.78 -15.10 -1.67
N ASP A 785 37.60 -16.02 -2.19
CA ASP A 785 38.42 -15.78 -3.40
C ASP A 785 37.53 -15.36 -4.58
N TRP A 786 36.46 -16.11 -4.85
CA TRP A 786 35.51 -15.80 -5.91
C TRP A 786 34.86 -14.42 -5.73
N LEU A 787 34.41 -14.07 -4.51
CA LEU A 787 33.85 -12.74 -4.25
C LEU A 787 34.86 -11.62 -4.55
N ARG A 788 36.13 -11.79 -4.19
CA ARG A 788 37.20 -10.83 -4.51
C ARG A 788 37.44 -10.71 -6.01
N GLU A 789 37.42 -11.82 -6.74
CA GLU A 789 37.52 -11.81 -8.21
C GLU A 789 36.36 -11.05 -8.86
N GLN A 790 35.17 -11.05 -8.25
CA GLN A 790 34.02 -10.25 -8.66
C GLN A 790 34.08 -8.78 -8.18
N GLY A 791 35.16 -8.40 -7.49
CA GLY A 791 35.38 -7.07 -6.92
C GLY A 791 34.51 -6.76 -5.70
N VAL A 792 34.01 -7.76 -4.98
CA VAL A 792 33.18 -7.58 -3.78
C VAL A 792 34.08 -7.40 -2.55
N ASP A 793 33.85 -6.32 -1.82
CA ASP A 793 34.59 -5.99 -0.59
C ASP A 793 33.86 -6.45 0.68
N TYR A 794 32.52 -6.44 0.65
CA TYR A 794 31.69 -6.78 1.81
C TYR A 794 30.47 -7.61 1.41
N VAL A 795 29.99 -8.44 2.34
CA VAL A 795 28.71 -9.15 2.22
C VAL A 795 27.75 -8.61 3.27
N PHE A 796 26.58 -8.15 2.83
CA PHE A 796 25.46 -7.77 3.67
C PHE A 796 24.40 -8.87 3.66
N VAL A 797 23.99 -9.31 4.85
CA VAL A 797 22.89 -10.26 5.03
C VAL A 797 21.82 -9.59 5.88
N GLY A 798 20.66 -9.33 5.28
CA GLY A 798 19.53 -8.73 5.96
C GLY A 798 18.77 -9.72 6.85
N ALA A 799 17.83 -9.22 7.64
CA ALA A 799 17.08 -10.02 8.63
C ALA A 799 16.30 -11.18 7.99
N ARG A 800 15.78 -10.99 6.77
CA ARG A 800 15.13 -12.06 6.00
C ARG A 800 16.11 -13.10 5.46
N GLY A 801 17.31 -12.65 5.07
CA GLY A 801 18.36 -13.45 4.46
C GLY A 801 18.07 -13.96 3.04
N GLY A 802 18.85 -14.95 2.64
CA GLY A 802 18.78 -15.62 1.34
C GLY A 802 19.87 -16.69 1.25
N PHE A 803 20.53 -16.83 0.10
CA PHE A 803 21.58 -17.84 -0.09
C PHE A 803 22.88 -17.52 0.68
N PHE A 804 23.11 -16.26 1.06
CA PHE A 804 24.18 -15.92 1.99
C PHE A 804 23.76 -16.25 3.42
N ASP A 805 24.19 -17.42 3.91
CA ASP A 805 23.93 -17.88 5.28
C ASP A 805 25.03 -17.37 6.24
N PRO A 806 24.70 -16.54 7.26
CA PRO A 806 25.69 -15.99 8.19
C PRO A 806 26.57 -17.06 8.87
N ALA A 807 26.03 -18.24 9.16
CA ALA A 807 26.76 -19.34 9.79
C ALA A 807 27.86 -19.92 8.92
N THR A 808 27.62 -20.10 7.62
CA THR A 808 28.67 -20.54 6.69
C THR A 808 29.70 -19.44 6.46
N LEU A 809 29.26 -18.18 6.30
CA LEU A 809 30.16 -17.03 6.14
C LEU A 809 31.09 -16.84 7.35
N ALA A 810 30.58 -16.97 8.58
CA ALA A 810 31.38 -16.82 9.80
C ALA A 810 32.43 -17.94 9.98
N ARG A 811 32.22 -19.11 9.37
CA ARG A 811 33.19 -20.21 9.34
C ARG A 811 34.25 -20.05 8.24
N ASN A 812 34.07 -19.11 7.32
CA ASN A 812 35.05 -18.85 6.28
C ASN A 812 36.26 -18.11 6.87
N PRO A 813 37.47 -18.68 6.83
CA PRO A 813 38.66 -18.07 7.45
C PRO A 813 39.11 -16.77 6.74
N GLN A 814 38.63 -16.52 5.52
CA GLN A 814 38.92 -15.32 4.75
C GLN A 814 37.79 -14.26 4.83
N MET A 815 36.80 -14.45 5.69
CA MET A 815 35.76 -13.46 5.95
C MET A 815 35.80 -13.04 7.42
N ARG A 816 35.60 -11.76 7.68
CA ARG A 816 35.58 -11.21 9.04
C ARG A 816 34.23 -10.56 9.32
N LEU A 817 33.53 -11.08 10.32
CA LEU A 817 32.32 -10.46 10.83
C LEU A 817 32.64 -9.07 11.41
N LEU A 818 31.96 -8.04 10.92
CA LEU A 818 32.11 -6.66 11.40
C LEU A 818 30.91 -6.18 12.20
N TYR A 819 29.71 -6.66 11.82
CA TYR A 819 28.45 -6.29 12.45
C TYR A 819 27.56 -7.53 12.49
N GLY A 820 26.96 -7.82 13.63
CA GLY A 820 25.99 -8.89 13.81
C GLY A 820 25.02 -8.51 14.92
N ARG A 821 23.76 -8.24 14.55
CA ARG A 821 22.73 -7.82 15.52
C ARG A 821 21.34 -8.01 14.94
N ASP A 822 20.43 -8.59 15.73
CA ASP A 822 19.00 -8.74 15.42
C ASP A 822 18.76 -9.36 14.03
N GLY A 823 19.55 -10.39 13.69
CA GLY A 823 19.48 -11.11 12.42
C GLY A 823 20.11 -10.42 11.21
N VAL A 824 20.76 -9.27 11.38
CA VAL A 824 21.47 -8.55 10.31
C VAL A 824 22.97 -8.65 10.48
N PHE A 825 23.69 -8.95 9.40
CA PHE A 825 25.14 -9.19 9.43
C PHE A 825 25.87 -8.43 8.33
N VAL A 826 27.08 -7.97 8.62
CA VAL A 826 28.03 -7.44 7.64
C VAL A 826 29.38 -8.12 7.82
N PHE A 827 29.88 -8.70 6.74
CA PHE A 827 31.19 -9.35 6.68
C PHE A 827 32.11 -8.57 5.74
N ALA A 828 33.37 -8.37 6.14
CA ALA A 828 34.44 -7.97 5.24
C ALA A 828 35.03 -9.20 4.56
N VAL A 829 35.19 -9.13 3.25
CA VAL A 829 35.94 -10.13 2.48
C VAL A 829 37.42 -9.77 2.60
N SER A 830 38.14 -10.48 3.47
CA SER A 830 39.54 -10.18 3.78
C SER A 830 40.47 -10.73 2.68
N ALA A 831 41.61 -10.07 2.48
CA ALA A 831 42.67 -10.65 1.66
C ALA A 831 43.18 -11.95 2.31
N PRO A 832 43.67 -12.93 1.53
CA PRO A 832 44.33 -14.10 2.11
C PRO A 832 45.50 -13.64 2.98
N PRO A 833 45.81 -14.30 4.10
CA PRO A 833 47.09 -14.10 4.76
C PRO A 833 48.19 -14.38 3.73
N SER A 834 49.01 -13.37 3.46
CA SER A 834 50.14 -13.40 2.51
C SER A 834 51.17 -14.46 2.87
#